data_AF-A0A1I7U4G7-F1
#
_entry.id   AF-A0A1I7U4G7-F1
#
_cell.length_a   1.000
_cell.length_b   1.000
_cell.length_c   1.000
_cell.angle_alpha   90.00
_cell.angle_beta   90.00
_cell.angle_gamma   90.00
#
_symmetry.space_group_name_H-M   'P 1'
#
loop_
_entity.id
_entity.type
_entity.pdbx_description
1 polymer ?
#
loop_
_entity_poly.entity_id
_entity_poly.type
_entity_poly.pdbx_seq_one_letter_code
_entity_poly.pdbx_strand_id
1 'polypeptide(L)'
;MVLGFEKFPSKNPVPITSLSITGNDLITTSPSPSFLSASPTSHPTSFTLANNTIDCSPTDCSTNSFLLNSPKHSPLLYQISNNRCRPPIQSPCVDPRDISIESHGITCRISSLVADCACTSSTSSIPSKFPTNISIVILGDCESLQIDKEASDFSQIYIFRTSKLSIQRLPRHLKILKIFHSTVSFEGSSRGTVPQQWEISNSKIDSISPSGLSNLHLISLHLNFCRLPYIPSTSTRNSKIENLIIENCFLETTQPLFEVSDTLKMHHSIIFSSPRGLGTIASAQLQNNTLLECCRHPYLDYRMGLDTIDLDPRSILPLIVFSQLDDTDFFEIQEDREHPEKIYKAFEEFKIKYNKKYKTKEENQLRLANFVKTVNTVDKLNEKSQKRGDTTVFGINKFADLSNKEFNRRLATKPPKVPSSTHSFHNFPKRVKRQIEDFPINFDLRHETIDHFPIIGDVKDQGECACCWGFAVTAMLESVLMVRLKRSRQLSDQELCDCAAEERKVGCSGGSLSRGLHYVNETGLSAQLIYPYKDTRARESGRCEADKKRRTFPPGRLAVGYPQLEYSDYEFPSFIYNSKLPIAVFFAVPPSLQVYKSGVYSDENCNITGSIWHAGIFVGFGEEEKPNGLVEKYWIMKNSWGEEWGEKGFVKIIRGRNWCNIEQGAVAADLNDF
;
A
#
# COMPACT_ATOMS: atom_id res chain seq x y z
N MET A 1 37.03 26.39 20.84
CA MET A 1 38.10 25.70 20.08
C MET A 1 38.23 26.43 18.76
N VAL A 2 39.30 27.20 18.57
CA VAL A 2 39.53 27.96 17.32
C VAL A 2 40.11 26.97 16.30
N LEU A 3 39.33 26.56 15.31
CA LEU A 3 39.82 25.72 14.21
C LEU A 3 40.16 26.61 13.02
N GLY A 4 41.31 27.28 13.10
CA GLY A 4 42.03 27.70 11.90
C GLY A 4 42.76 26.50 11.34
N PHE A 5 42.31 25.97 10.19
CA PHE A 5 43.14 25.04 9.43
C PHE A 5 44.27 25.84 8.75
N GLU A 6 45.33 26.12 9.51
CA GLU A 6 46.61 26.38 8.89
C GLU A 6 47.00 25.18 8.02
N LYS A 7 47.47 25.47 6.79
CA LYS A 7 47.89 24.49 5.80
C LYS A 7 48.90 23.51 6.41
N PHE A 8 48.45 22.31 6.78
CA PHE A 8 49.33 21.16 6.90
C PHE A 8 49.58 20.58 5.50
N PRO A 9 50.83 20.50 5.03
CA PRO A 9 51.15 19.89 3.75
C PRO A 9 51.11 18.35 3.91
N SER A 10 49.91 17.79 3.88
CA SER A 10 49.70 16.35 3.74
C SER A 10 49.57 16.00 2.26
N LYS A 11 50.46 15.14 1.77
CA LYS A 11 50.59 14.73 0.37
C LYS A 11 49.50 13.75 -0.13
N ASN A 12 48.46 13.45 0.65
CA ASN A 12 47.31 12.63 0.22
C ASN A 12 46.06 13.00 1.05
N PRO A 13 45.09 13.75 0.51
CA PRO A 13 43.84 14.02 1.21
C PRO A 13 42.97 12.76 1.25
N VAL A 14 42.64 12.29 2.46
CA VAL A 14 41.62 11.24 2.66
C VAL A 14 40.24 11.90 2.51
N PRO A 15 39.36 11.43 1.61
CA PRO A 15 38.02 12.00 1.45
C PRO A 15 37.17 11.68 2.69
N ILE A 16 36.65 12.72 3.34
CA ILE A 16 35.66 12.57 4.41
C ILE A 16 34.34 12.12 3.75
N THR A 17 33.76 11.01 4.17
CA THR A 17 32.48 10.47 3.61
C THR A 17 31.26 10.82 4.48
N SER A 18 31.45 11.02 5.78
CA SER A 18 30.39 11.49 6.69
C SER A 18 30.96 12.50 7.68
N LEU A 19 30.23 13.58 7.92
CA LEU A 19 30.64 14.64 8.85
C LEU A 19 29.45 14.99 9.76
N SER A 20 29.57 14.74 11.06
CA SER A 20 28.54 15.07 12.06
C SER A 20 29.10 16.02 13.12
N ILE A 21 28.45 17.17 13.28
CA ILE A 21 28.81 18.23 14.21
C ILE A 21 27.59 18.52 15.09
N THR A 22 27.66 18.17 16.37
CA THR A 22 26.53 18.34 17.29
C THR A 22 26.93 18.92 18.64
N GLY A 23 26.12 19.84 19.18
CA GLY A 23 26.32 20.40 20.52
C GLY A 23 27.48 21.40 20.69
N ASN A 24 27.94 22.06 19.61
CA ASN A 24 29.11 22.95 19.63
C ASN A 24 28.75 24.44 19.58
N ASP A 25 29.67 25.28 20.06
CA ASP A 25 29.67 26.73 19.82
C ASP A 25 30.63 27.05 18.65
N LEU A 26 30.06 27.37 17.50
CA LEU A 26 30.77 27.66 16.25
C LEU A 26 30.93 29.17 16.08
N ILE A 27 32.11 29.67 16.46
CA ILE A 27 32.45 31.09 16.43
C ILE A 27 33.15 31.40 15.11
N THR A 28 32.65 32.38 14.35
CA THR A 28 33.26 32.79 13.07
C THR A 28 33.99 34.13 13.22
N THR A 29 35.26 34.20 12.82
CA THR A 29 36.07 35.44 12.91
C THR A 29 35.90 36.34 11.68
N SER A 30 35.06 35.98 10.70
CA SER A 30 34.78 36.78 9.50
C SER A 30 33.38 36.44 8.92
N PRO A 31 32.64 37.41 8.34
CA PRO A 31 31.24 37.24 7.93
C PRO A 31 31.01 36.44 6.63
N SER A 32 31.97 35.60 6.23
CA SER A 32 31.81 34.63 5.15
C SER A 32 31.84 33.21 5.74
N PRO A 33 30.89 32.32 5.39
CA PRO A 33 30.78 30.98 5.95
C PRO A 33 31.87 30.07 5.35
N SER A 34 33.10 30.23 5.83
CA SER A 34 34.27 29.45 5.41
C SER A 34 34.31 28.02 6.00
N PHE A 35 33.30 27.62 6.77
CA PHE A 35 33.17 26.25 7.30
C PHE A 35 32.90 25.19 6.22
N LEU A 36 32.33 25.60 5.07
CA LEU A 36 31.98 24.72 3.94
C LEU A 36 32.83 24.97 2.68
N SER A 37 33.70 25.98 2.69
CA SER A 37 34.64 26.22 1.59
C SER A 37 35.87 25.32 1.69
N ALA A 38 35.65 24.00 1.70
CA ALA A 38 36.73 23.05 1.44
C ALA A 38 36.81 22.79 -0.07
N SER A 39 38.04 22.64 -0.57
CA SER A 39 38.39 22.34 -1.97
C SER A 39 37.38 21.41 -2.69
N PRO A 40 37.09 21.61 -3.99
CA PRO A 40 36.09 20.86 -4.79
C PRO A 40 36.30 19.33 -4.87
N THR A 41 37.28 18.78 -4.17
CA THR A 41 37.70 17.37 -4.20
C THR A 41 37.36 16.60 -2.92
N SER A 42 36.73 17.20 -1.90
CA SER A 42 36.43 16.51 -0.64
C SER A 42 35.16 17.03 0.07
N HIS A 43 34.00 16.91 -0.56
CA HIS A 43 32.72 17.10 0.13
C HIS A 43 32.26 15.77 0.78
N PRO A 44 31.78 15.80 2.03
CA PRO A 44 31.25 14.60 2.66
C PRO A 44 29.95 14.15 2.00
N THR A 45 29.86 12.84 1.70
CA THR A 45 28.67 12.20 1.13
C THR A 45 27.46 12.21 2.06
N SER A 46 27.65 12.48 3.36
CA SER A 46 26.58 12.78 4.33
C SER A 46 27.04 13.82 5.35
N PHE A 47 26.15 14.71 5.76
CA PHE A 47 26.47 15.81 6.67
C PHE A 47 25.38 15.99 7.71
N THR A 48 25.75 16.15 8.98
CA THR A 48 24.81 16.38 10.08
C THR A 48 25.29 17.56 10.91
N LEU A 49 24.45 18.57 11.07
CA LEU A 49 24.72 19.77 11.86
C LEU A 49 23.54 20.02 12.79
N ALA A 50 23.63 19.58 14.04
CA ALA A 50 22.49 19.66 14.97
C ALA A 50 22.81 20.17 16.38
N ASN A 51 21.90 20.93 16.99
CA ASN A 51 22.03 21.46 18.36
C ASN A 51 23.28 22.34 18.59
N ASN A 52 23.78 23.06 17.58
CA ASN A 52 24.93 23.96 17.71
C ASN A 52 24.50 25.42 17.90
N THR A 53 25.34 26.26 18.51
CA THR A 53 25.18 27.73 18.47
C THR A 53 26.15 28.30 17.44
N ILE A 54 25.69 29.16 16.55
CA ILE A 54 26.43 29.67 15.39
C ILE A 54 26.37 31.20 15.39
N ASP A 55 27.49 31.86 15.09
CA ASP A 55 27.52 33.30 14.84
C ASP A 55 26.86 33.59 13.48
N CYS A 56 25.65 34.14 13.51
CA CYS A 56 24.87 34.42 12.31
C CYS A 56 25.16 35.81 11.77
N SER A 57 25.23 35.94 10.44
CA SER A 57 25.49 37.23 9.80
C SER A 57 24.20 38.03 9.65
N PRO A 58 24.10 39.28 10.12
CA PRO A 58 22.87 40.09 10.00
C PRO A 58 22.50 40.44 8.55
N THR A 59 23.40 40.17 7.59
CA THR A 59 23.24 40.49 6.16
C THR A 59 23.21 39.26 5.25
N ASP A 60 23.49 38.05 5.76
CA ASP A 60 23.53 36.82 4.96
C ASP A 60 22.41 35.84 5.38
N CYS A 61 21.21 36.20 4.93
CA CYS A 61 19.95 35.61 5.35
C CYS A 61 19.78 34.18 4.84
N SER A 62 20.26 33.91 3.63
CA SER A 62 20.21 32.59 3.00
C SER A 62 21.14 31.60 3.70
N THR A 63 22.37 32.02 4.01
CA THR A 63 23.31 31.20 4.78
C THR A 63 22.79 30.95 6.19
N ASN A 64 22.25 31.97 6.87
CA ASN A 64 21.64 31.80 8.18
C ASN A 64 20.46 30.83 8.13
N SER A 65 19.55 30.97 7.15
CA SER A 65 18.41 30.07 7.00
C SER A 65 18.85 28.63 6.79
N PHE A 66 19.87 28.39 5.95
CA PHE A 66 20.43 27.06 5.71
C PHE A 66 21.12 26.46 6.95
N LEU A 67 21.83 27.27 7.75
CA LEU A 67 22.52 26.80 8.95
C LEU A 67 21.57 26.54 10.13
N LEU A 68 20.42 27.20 10.15
CA LEU A 68 19.42 27.10 11.21
C LEU A 68 18.31 26.09 10.90
N ASN A 69 17.96 25.92 9.62
CA ASN A 69 16.85 25.10 9.17
C ASN A 69 17.28 24.16 8.03
N SER A 70 16.71 22.96 8.01
CA SER A 70 16.87 22.03 6.88
C SER A 70 16.22 22.63 5.62
N PRO A 71 16.81 22.46 4.41
CA PRO A 71 16.13 22.77 3.16
C PRO A 71 14.77 22.08 3.10
N LYS A 72 13.71 22.82 2.75
CA LYS A 72 12.31 22.33 2.75
C LYS A 72 12.03 21.21 1.73
N HIS A 73 13.01 20.87 0.89
CA HIS A 73 12.95 19.79 -0.07
C HIS A 73 13.93 18.69 0.36
N SER A 74 13.40 17.64 0.97
CA SER A 74 14.15 16.39 1.14
C SER A 74 14.03 15.62 -0.18
N PRO A 75 15.16 15.32 -0.87
CA PRO A 75 16.15 14.37 -0.38
C PRO A 75 17.59 14.89 -0.59
N LEU A 76 18.11 15.60 0.40
CA LEU A 76 19.55 15.82 0.48
C LEU A 76 20.08 15.16 1.76
N LEU A 77 21.23 14.47 1.66
CA LEU A 77 21.93 13.79 2.76
C LEU A 77 22.51 14.77 3.82
N TYR A 78 21.94 15.98 3.94
CA TYR A 78 22.29 17.03 4.91
C TYR A 78 21.19 17.12 5.99
N GLN A 79 21.48 16.65 7.21
CA GLN A 79 20.59 16.77 8.38
C GLN A 79 20.96 18.00 9.21
N ILE A 80 20.21 19.09 9.08
CA ILE A 80 20.43 20.34 9.83
C ILE A 80 19.22 20.57 10.75
N SER A 81 19.43 20.62 12.07
CA SER A 81 18.33 20.76 13.02
C SER A 81 18.74 21.43 14.34
N ASN A 82 17.83 22.19 14.96
CA ASN A 82 18.00 22.72 16.32
C ASN A 82 19.26 23.59 16.54
N ASN A 83 19.83 24.20 15.51
CA ASN A 83 20.93 25.16 15.69
C ASN A 83 20.38 26.53 16.13
N ARG A 84 21.19 27.36 16.80
CA ARG A 84 20.81 28.67 17.36
C ARG A 84 21.74 29.78 16.89
N CYS A 85 21.22 30.98 16.65
CA CYS A 85 22.04 32.16 16.33
C CYS A 85 22.55 32.90 17.58
N ARG A 86 23.75 33.47 17.48
CA ARG A 86 24.30 34.45 18.40
C ARG A 86 24.61 35.76 17.65
N PRO A 87 24.15 36.95 18.14
CA PRO A 87 23.15 37.21 19.18
C PRO A 87 21.71 37.01 18.65
N PRO A 88 20.68 36.90 19.52
CA PRO A 88 19.29 36.78 19.07
C PRO A 88 18.80 38.11 18.48
N ILE A 89 18.65 38.18 17.15
CA ILE A 89 18.14 39.37 16.45
C ILE A 89 16.60 39.29 16.39
N GLN A 90 15.91 40.34 16.87
CA GLN A 90 14.45 40.41 16.93
C GLN A 90 13.73 40.52 15.57
N SER A 91 14.45 40.58 14.45
CA SER A 91 13.89 40.59 13.10
C SER A 91 14.86 39.92 12.14
N PRO A 92 14.56 38.73 11.58
CA PRO A 92 15.41 38.14 10.56
C PRO A 92 15.22 38.95 9.28
N CYS A 93 16.28 39.66 8.89
CA CYS A 93 16.69 39.79 7.49
C CYS A 93 15.67 40.35 6.49
N VAL A 94 15.87 41.60 6.07
CA VAL A 94 15.17 42.17 4.91
C VAL A 94 15.67 41.45 3.65
N ASP A 95 14.79 40.71 2.97
CA ASP A 95 15.11 39.99 1.74
C ASP A 95 15.73 40.95 0.70
N PRO A 96 16.92 40.62 0.14
CA PRO A 96 17.44 41.35 -0.99
C PRO A 96 16.56 41.04 -2.20
N ARG A 97 15.74 42.01 -2.62
CA ARG A 97 14.87 42.01 -3.82
C ARG A 97 15.04 40.76 -4.69
N ASP A 98 14.15 39.78 -4.49
CA ASP A 98 14.03 38.61 -5.36
C ASP A 98 13.93 39.07 -6.82
N ILE A 99 14.85 38.59 -7.66
CA ILE A 99 14.66 38.69 -9.11
C ILE A 99 13.79 37.49 -9.49
N SER A 100 12.51 37.72 -9.69
CA SER A 100 11.59 36.73 -10.25
C SER A 100 11.68 36.74 -11.77
N ILE A 101 11.97 35.59 -12.38
CA ILE A 101 11.69 35.39 -13.80
C ILE A 101 10.33 34.73 -13.92
N GLU A 102 9.46 35.30 -14.73
CA GLU A 102 8.26 34.63 -15.21
C GLU A 102 8.38 34.43 -16.72
N SER A 103 8.43 33.18 -17.16
CA SER A 103 8.60 32.86 -18.58
C SER A 103 8.07 31.48 -18.90
N HIS A 104 7.36 31.36 -20.03
CA HIS A 104 6.90 30.08 -20.59
C HIS A 104 6.21 29.17 -19.54
N GLY A 105 5.39 29.75 -18.67
CA GLY A 105 4.65 28.99 -17.66
C GLY A 105 5.44 28.65 -16.40
N ILE A 106 6.65 29.17 -16.22
CA ILE A 106 7.47 28.93 -15.03
C ILE A 106 7.77 30.25 -14.34
N THR A 107 7.62 30.24 -13.01
CA THR A 107 8.13 31.30 -12.14
C THR A 107 9.33 30.79 -11.37
N CYS A 108 10.47 31.46 -11.52
CA CYS A 108 11.71 31.13 -10.83
C CYS A 108 12.09 32.24 -9.85
N ARG A 109 12.34 31.87 -8.60
CA ARG A 109 13.00 32.71 -7.59
C ARG A 109 14.49 32.43 -7.63
N ILE A 110 15.28 33.50 -7.64
CA ILE A 110 16.71 33.42 -7.90
C ILE A 110 17.48 33.91 -6.70
N SER A 111 18.34 33.06 -6.16
CA SER A 111 19.28 33.42 -5.09
C SER A 111 20.69 33.02 -5.49
N SER A 112 21.62 33.98 -5.58
CA SER A 112 23.05 33.80 -5.87
C SER A 112 23.42 32.77 -6.97
N LEU A 113 23.43 31.47 -6.65
CA LEU A 113 23.81 30.32 -7.50
C LEU A 113 22.67 29.32 -7.77
N VAL A 114 21.48 29.50 -7.17
CA VAL A 114 20.33 28.58 -7.23
C VAL A 114 19.10 29.30 -7.77
N ALA A 115 18.44 28.69 -8.75
CA ALA A 115 17.11 29.06 -9.20
C ALA A 115 16.10 28.02 -8.73
N ASP A 116 15.13 28.45 -7.93
CA ASP A 116 14.01 27.63 -7.46
C ASP A 116 12.76 27.98 -8.25
N CYS A 117 12.25 27.02 -9.02
CA CYS A 117 11.28 27.24 -10.08
C CYS A 117 10.01 26.39 -9.87
N ALA A 118 8.86 27.04 -9.99
CA ALA A 118 7.54 26.41 -9.93
C ALA A 118 6.77 26.66 -11.24
N CYS A 119 6.05 25.64 -11.70
CA CYS A 119 5.17 25.75 -12.86
C CYS A 119 3.88 26.51 -12.51
N THR A 120 3.54 27.53 -13.30
CA THR A 120 2.34 28.36 -13.16
C THR A 120 1.30 28.10 -14.26
N SER A 121 1.62 27.30 -15.28
CA SER A 121 0.66 26.84 -16.28
C SER A 121 0.71 25.32 -16.49
N SER A 122 -0.37 24.79 -17.08
CA SER A 122 -0.54 23.37 -17.38
C SER A 122 0.55 22.79 -18.26
N THR A 123 1.17 23.61 -19.11
CA THR A 123 2.40 23.27 -19.84
C THR A 123 3.44 24.37 -19.64
N SER A 124 4.65 23.96 -19.29
CA SER A 124 5.71 24.83 -18.82
C SER A 124 7.05 24.45 -19.45
N SER A 125 7.95 25.41 -19.68
CA SER A 125 9.28 25.14 -20.23
C SER A 125 10.38 25.95 -19.54
N ILE A 126 11.54 25.32 -19.35
CA ILE A 126 12.69 25.91 -18.65
C ILE A 126 13.15 27.19 -19.38
N PRO A 127 13.34 28.33 -18.67
CA PRO A 127 13.86 29.55 -19.25
C PRO A 127 15.23 29.36 -19.94
N SER A 128 15.44 30.03 -21.07
CA SER A 128 16.67 29.91 -21.86
C SER A 128 17.88 30.65 -21.28
N LYS A 129 17.64 31.68 -20.45
CA LYS A 129 18.67 32.48 -19.78
C LYS A 129 18.20 32.86 -18.38
N PHE A 130 19.11 32.74 -17.41
CA PHE A 130 18.92 33.31 -16.08
C PHE A 130 19.64 34.68 -16.03
N PRO A 131 19.09 35.69 -15.34
CA PRO A 131 19.66 37.04 -15.24
C PRO A 131 20.95 37.08 -14.42
N THR A 132 21.27 36.01 -13.69
CA THR A 132 22.48 35.84 -12.90
C THR A 132 23.16 34.50 -13.21
N ASN A 133 24.43 34.36 -12.82
CA ASN A 133 25.18 33.11 -13.01
C ASN A 133 24.66 32.00 -12.07
N ILE A 134 23.69 31.23 -12.55
CA ILE A 134 23.08 30.12 -11.81
C ILE A 134 23.78 28.81 -12.11
N SER A 135 24.11 28.05 -11.07
CA SER A 135 24.74 26.73 -11.18
C SER A 135 23.73 25.58 -11.04
N ILE A 136 22.67 25.79 -10.25
CA ILE A 136 21.69 24.77 -9.88
C ILE A 136 20.28 25.28 -10.19
N VAL A 137 19.50 24.49 -10.91
CA VAL A 137 18.08 24.73 -11.14
C VAL A 137 17.27 23.64 -10.45
N ILE A 138 16.33 24.06 -9.60
CA ILE A 138 15.38 23.17 -8.93
C ILE A 138 14.00 23.45 -9.53
N LEU A 139 13.35 22.41 -10.04
CA LEU A 139 12.05 22.48 -10.68
C LEU A 139 11.12 21.49 -10.00
N GLY A 140 9.91 21.93 -9.69
CA GLY A 140 8.90 21.00 -9.19
C GLY A 140 7.46 21.43 -9.40
N ASP A 141 6.55 20.49 -9.13
CA ASP A 141 5.11 20.69 -9.12
C ASP A 141 4.53 21.10 -10.48
N CYS A 142 4.96 20.38 -11.52
CA CYS A 142 4.58 20.66 -12.89
C CYS A 142 3.60 19.61 -13.41
N GLU A 143 2.48 20.05 -14.00
CA GLU A 143 1.58 19.15 -14.73
C GLU A 143 2.26 18.63 -16.00
N SER A 144 2.81 19.53 -16.82
CA SER A 144 3.62 19.19 -17.99
C SER A 144 4.84 20.12 -18.08
N LEU A 145 6.04 19.54 -18.01
CA LEU A 145 7.32 20.24 -18.12
C LEU A 145 8.06 19.78 -19.38
N GLN A 146 8.48 20.73 -20.21
CA GLN A 146 9.26 20.47 -21.41
C GLN A 146 10.68 21.02 -21.29
N ILE A 147 11.66 20.14 -21.49
CA ILE A 147 13.08 20.48 -21.58
C ILE A 147 13.50 20.37 -23.04
N ASP A 148 13.57 21.51 -23.72
CA ASP A 148 13.95 21.60 -25.13
C ASP A 148 15.00 22.70 -25.35
N LYS A 149 16.14 22.66 -24.63
CA LYS A 149 17.14 23.74 -24.69
C LYS A 149 18.57 23.19 -24.59
N GLU A 150 19.37 23.41 -25.64
CA GLU A 150 20.81 23.09 -25.65
C GLU A 150 21.69 24.18 -25.02
N ALA A 151 21.26 25.44 -25.08
CA ALA A 151 22.01 26.59 -24.58
C ALA A 151 21.42 27.05 -23.25
N SER A 152 22.10 26.73 -22.14
CA SER A 152 21.74 27.19 -20.79
C SER A 152 23.00 27.26 -19.92
N ASP A 153 23.01 28.21 -18.97
CA ASP A 153 24.21 28.59 -18.21
C ASP A 153 24.43 27.80 -16.91
N PHE A 154 23.56 26.83 -16.61
CA PHE A 154 23.63 26.03 -15.37
C PHE A 154 24.20 24.63 -15.62
N SER A 155 24.72 24.02 -14.56
CA SER A 155 25.39 22.71 -14.61
C SER A 155 24.66 21.60 -13.87
N GLN A 156 23.61 21.91 -13.10
CA GLN A 156 22.84 20.92 -12.36
C GLN A 156 21.34 21.22 -12.47
N ILE A 157 20.54 20.18 -12.70
CA ILE A 157 19.08 20.25 -12.65
C ILE A 157 18.56 19.19 -11.69
N TYR A 158 17.63 19.59 -10.84
CA TYR A 158 16.85 18.71 -9.99
C TYR A 158 15.37 18.92 -10.31
N ILE A 159 14.67 17.83 -10.65
CA ILE A 159 13.27 17.83 -11.06
C ILE A 159 12.48 16.96 -10.11
N PHE A 160 11.39 17.50 -9.59
CA PHE A 160 10.53 16.84 -8.62
C PHE A 160 9.08 16.87 -9.08
N ARG A 161 8.32 15.81 -8.81
CA ARG A 161 6.84 15.82 -8.84
C ARG A 161 6.26 16.39 -10.15
N THR A 162 6.73 15.88 -11.29
CA THR A 162 6.23 16.30 -12.60
C THR A 162 5.34 15.22 -13.21
N SER A 163 4.06 15.53 -13.45
CA SER A 163 3.09 14.55 -13.98
C SER A 163 3.44 14.10 -15.40
N LYS A 164 3.99 15.00 -16.23
CA LYS A 164 4.55 14.70 -17.55
C LYS A 164 5.81 15.52 -17.81
N LEU A 165 6.98 14.88 -17.75
CA LEU A 165 8.26 15.47 -18.09
C LEU A 165 8.68 15.01 -19.49
N SER A 166 8.75 15.93 -20.44
CA SER A 166 9.22 15.67 -21.80
C SER A 166 10.63 16.24 -21.98
N ILE A 167 11.61 15.37 -22.17
CA ILE A 167 13.01 15.72 -22.42
C ILE A 167 13.29 15.59 -23.90
N GLN A 168 13.35 16.71 -24.60
CA GLN A 168 13.66 16.79 -26.02
C GLN A 168 15.15 17.06 -26.24
N ARG A 169 15.71 18.05 -25.54
CA ARG A 169 17.14 18.41 -25.61
C ARG A 169 17.64 18.92 -24.27
N LEU A 170 18.69 18.29 -23.75
CA LEU A 170 19.36 18.71 -22.51
C LEU A 170 20.41 19.82 -22.74
N PRO A 171 20.67 20.65 -21.72
CA PRO A 171 21.74 21.65 -21.76
C PRO A 171 23.13 21.04 -21.96
N ARG A 172 23.97 21.66 -22.80
CA ARG A 172 25.29 21.12 -23.18
C ARG A 172 26.24 20.94 -22.00
N HIS A 173 26.21 21.86 -21.03
CA HIS A 173 27.11 21.88 -19.87
C HIS A 173 26.52 21.19 -18.62
N LEU A 174 25.41 20.47 -18.78
CA LEU A 174 24.79 19.75 -17.68
C LEU A 174 25.73 18.66 -17.17
N LYS A 175 26.04 18.70 -15.87
CA LYS A 175 26.83 17.70 -15.15
C LYS A 175 25.97 16.80 -14.29
N ILE A 176 24.90 17.32 -13.69
CA ILE A 176 24.02 16.55 -12.80
C ILE A 176 22.57 16.72 -13.25
N LEU A 177 21.88 15.60 -13.44
CA LEU A 177 20.44 15.55 -13.67
C LEU A 177 19.82 14.60 -12.65
N LYS A 178 18.94 15.12 -11.80
CA LYS A 178 18.19 14.28 -10.87
C LYS A 178 16.70 14.45 -11.08
N ILE A 179 15.98 13.34 -11.18
CA ILE A 179 14.54 13.31 -11.41
C ILE A 179 13.89 12.42 -10.36
N PHE A 180 12.89 12.98 -9.69
CA PHE A 180 12.18 12.31 -8.61
C PHE A 180 10.66 12.41 -8.81
N HIS A 181 9.94 11.34 -8.48
CA HIS A 181 8.48 11.32 -8.45
C HIS A 181 7.81 11.86 -9.73
N SER A 182 8.38 11.53 -10.89
CA SER A 182 7.94 12.09 -12.17
C SER A 182 7.63 11.00 -13.20
N THR A 183 6.79 11.32 -14.17
CA THR A 183 6.64 10.50 -15.39
C THR A 183 7.47 11.12 -16.50
N VAL A 184 8.45 10.40 -17.04
CA VAL A 184 9.48 10.94 -17.93
C VAL A 184 9.40 10.33 -19.32
N SER A 185 9.42 11.18 -20.34
CA SER A 185 9.52 10.80 -21.75
C SER A 185 10.80 11.39 -22.35
N PHE A 186 11.67 10.54 -22.90
CA PHE A 186 12.86 10.97 -23.63
C PHE A 186 12.53 11.03 -25.12
N GLU A 187 12.24 12.23 -25.63
CA GLU A 187 11.69 12.43 -26.98
C GLU A 187 12.75 12.74 -28.04
N GLY A 188 13.90 13.33 -27.66
CA GLY A 188 14.90 13.79 -28.62
C GLY A 188 16.36 13.49 -28.25
N SER A 189 17.27 13.79 -29.19
CA SER A 189 18.71 13.58 -29.01
C SER A 189 19.30 14.66 -28.12
N SER A 190 20.03 14.24 -27.09
CA SER A 190 20.74 15.14 -26.17
C SER A 190 22.24 15.01 -26.38
N ARG A 191 22.91 16.11 -26.71
CA ARG A 191 24.39 16.14 -26.80
C ARG A 191 24.98 16.72 -25.54
N GLY A 192 25.47 15.86 -24.66
CA GLY A 192 26.33 16.27 -23.55
C GLY A 192 27.74 16.55 -24.08
N THR A 193 28.27 17.76 -23.85
CA THR A 193 29.68 18.06 -24.16
C THR A 193 30.61 17.72 -23.01
N VAL A 194 30.04 17.38 -21.85
CA VAL A 194 30.75 16.99 -20.63
C VAL A 194 30.14 15.72 -20.03
N PRO A 195 30.93 14.88 -19.34
CA PRO A 195 30.40 13.71 -18.65
C PRO A 195 29.37 14.08 -17.58
N GLN A 196 28.29 13.30 -17.48
CA GLN A 196 27.13 13.63 -16.61
C GLN A 196 26.85 12.52 -15.58
N GLN A 197 26.18 12.89 -14.48
CA GLN A 197 25.67 11.99 -13.44
C GLN A 197 24.15 12.13 -13.38
N TRP A 198 23.46 11.03 -13.62
CA TRP A 198 22.01 10.99 -13.68
C TRP A 198 21.44 10.11 -12.58
N GLU A 199 20.38 10.59 -11.94
CA GLU A 199 19.60 9.83 -10.97
C GLU A 199 18.12 9.96 -11.31
N ILE A 200 17.43 8.83 -11.49
CA ILE A 200 15.98 8.78 -11.71
C ILE A 200 15.39 7.85 -10.66
N SER A 201 14.71 8.45 -9.69
CA SER A 201 14.24 7.77 -8.49
C SER A 201 12.73 7.92 -8.33
N ASN A 202 12.03 6.86 -7.90
CA ASN A 202 10.57 6.86 -7.69
C ASN A 202 9.77 7.36 -8.90
N SER A 203 10.23 7.06 -10.11
CA SER A 203 9.73 7.68 -11.34
C SER A 203 9.41 6.64 -12.41
N LYS A 204 8.39 6.93 -13.23
CA LYS A 204 8.03 6.09 -14.39
C LYS A 204 8.69 6.67 -15.63
N ILE A 205 9.50 5.88 -16.35
CA ILE A 205 9.91 6.26 -17.70
C ILE A 205 8.80 5.76 -18.62
N ASP A 206 8.07 6.68 -19.23
CA ASP A 206 6.88 6.38 -20.02
C ASP A 206 7.25 5.96 -21.44
N SER A 207 8.22 6.67 -22.05
CA SER A 207 8.69 6.37 -23.40
C SER A 207 10.13 6.85 -23.63
N ILE A 208 10.85 6.12 -24.49
CA ILE A 208 12.18 6.50 -24.98
C ILE A 208 12.12 6.45 -26.51
N SER A 209 12.32 7.59 -27.15
CA SER A 209 12.35 7.68 -28.61
C SER A 209 13.62 7.02 -29.19
N PRO A 210 13.64 6.70 -30.50
CA PRO A 210 14.82 6.16 -31.18
C PRO A 210 16.09 7.01 -31.09
N SER A 211 16.02 8.25 -30.60
CA SER A 211 17.16 9.13 -30.35
C SER A 211 17.25 9.61 -28.90
N GLY A 212 16.32 9.21 -28.03
CA GLY A 212 16.10 9.77 -26.69
C GLY A 212 17.30 9.73 -25.75
N LEU A 213 18.20 8.76 -25.92
CA LEU A 213 19.39 8.56 -25.08
C LEU A 213 20.69 8.57 -25.91
N SER A 214 20.66 9.18 -27.10
CA SER A 214 21.77 9.13 -28.06
C SER A 214 22.77 10.27 -27.84
N ASN A 215 24.05 10.01 -28.11
CA ASN A 215 25.17 10.96 -27.94
C ASN A 215 25.38 11.43 -26.48
N LEU A 216 25.19 10.54 -25.52
CA LEU A 216 25.37 10.82 -24.09
C LEU A 216 26.62 10.14 -23.52
N HIS A 217 27.38 10.87 -22.71
CA HIS A 217 28.48 10.30 -21.93
C HIS A 217 28.16 10.43 -20.44
N LEU A 218 27.78 9.32 -19.79
CA LEU A 218 27.39 9.28 -18.38
C LEU A 218 28.50 8.62 -17.55
N ILE A 219 28.98 9.32 -16.53
CA ILE A 219 29.84 8.71 -15.50
C ILE A 219 29.00 7.74 -14.67
N SER A 220 27.75 8.12 -14.37
CA SER A 220 26.84 7.27 -13.62
C SER A 220 25.40 7.51 -14.05
N LEU A 221 24.66 6.41 -14.20
CA LEU A 221 23.21 6.41 -14.31
C LEU A 221 22.65 5.55 -13.18
N HIS A 222 21.95 6.17 -12.24
CA HIS A 222 21.28 5.49 -11.14
C HIS A 222 19.77 5.52 -11.36
N LEU A 223 19.18 4.34 -11.47
CA LEU A 223 17.74 4.13 -11.57
C LEU A 223 17.28 3.45 -10.27
N ASN A 224 16.33 4.05 -9.55
CA ASN A 224 15.82 3.49 -8.30
C ASN A 224 14.30 3.57 -8.22
N PHE A 225 13.62 2.50 -7.78
CA PHE A 225 12.16 2.45 -7.67
C PHE A 225 11.46 2.94 -8.95
N CYS A 226 11.81 2.34 -10.08
CA CYS A 226 11.45 2.84 -11.39
C CYS A 226 10.76 1.80 -12.27
N ARG A 227 10.05 2.26 -13.30
CA ARG A 227 9.59 1.41 -14.39
C ARG A 227 10.24 1.89 -15.69
N LEU A 228 10.90 0.98 -16.39
CA LEU A 228 11.60 1.23 -17.63
C LEU A 228 10.93 0.46 -18.78
N PRO A 229 10.45 1.15 -19.83
CA PRO A 229 9.75 0.53 -20.93
C PRO A 229 10.74 -0.09 -21.92
N TYR A 230 10.23 -0.65 -23.02
CA TYR A 230 11.06 -1.06 -24.15
C TYR A 230 12.01 0.06 -24.60
N ILE A 231 13.30 -0.27 -24.76
CA ILE A 231 14.32 0.65 -25.26
C ILE A 231 14.66 0.29 -26.72
N PRO A 232 14.46 1.21 -27.69
CA PRO A 232 14.90 0.99 -29.07
C PRO A 232 16.42 0.87 -29.16
N SER A 233 16.94 -0.06 -29.97
CA SER A 233 18.40 -0.26 -30.15
C SER A 233 19.14 0.98 -30.68
N THR A 234 18.45 1.85 -31.42
CA THR A 234 19.01 3.11 -31.92
C THR A 234 19.06 4.20 -30.86
N SER A 235 18.32 4.06 -29.76
CA SER A 235 18.16 5.12 -28.75
C SER A 235 19.44 5.43 -28.00
N THR A 236 20.37 4.49 -27.85
CA THR A 236 21.65 4.66 -27.14
C THR A 236 22.84 4.85 -28.09
N ARG A 237 22.58 5.19 -29.36
CA ARG A 237 23.65 5.37 -30.37
C ARG A 237 24.66 6.43 -29.94
N ASN A 238 25.94 6.12 -30.08
CA ASN A 238 27.08 6.96 -29.68
C ASN A 238 27.08 7.36 -28.20
N SER A 239 26.43 6.57 -27.34
CA SER A 239 26.40 6.82 -25.91
C SER A 239 27.35 5.87 -25.17
N LYS A 240 27.82 6.32 -24.01
CA LYS A 240 28.65 5.54 -23.08
C LYS A 240 28.21 5.80 -21.65
N ILE A 241 28.11 4.75 -20.84
CA ILE A 241 27.76 4.78 -19.43
C ILE A 241 28.86 4.05 -18.65
N GLU A 242 29.62 4.74 -17.79
CA GLU A 242 30.69 4.08 -17.04
C GLU A 242 30.12 3.20 -15.91
N ASN A 243 29.12 3.71 -15.18
CA ASN A 243 28.51 3.01 -14.04
C ASN A 243 26.98 3.03 -14.12
N LEU A 244 26.38 1.90 -14.46
CA LEU A 244 24.93 1.70 -14.44
C LEU A 244 24.51 1.04 -13.11
N ILE A 245 23.68 1.73 -12.34
CA ILE A 245 23.15 1.25 -11.06
C ILE A 245 21.63 1.17 -11.16
N ILE A 246 21.05 0.00 -10.94
CA ILE A 246 19.61 -0.23 -11.05
C ILE A 246 19.10 -0.92 -9.78
N GLU A 247 18.18 -0.29 -9.07
CA GLU A 247 17.65 -0.77 -7.80
C GLU A 247 16.13 -0.73 -7.77
N ASN A 248 15.49 -1.81 -7.35
CA ASN A 248 14.03 -1.86 -7.17
C ASN A 248 13.22 -1.47 -8.42
N CYS A 249 13.72 -1.78 -9.63
CA CYS A 249 13.08 -1.38 -10.87
C CYS A 249 12.41 -2.56 -11.62
N PHE A 250 11.40 -2.25 -12.42
CA PHE A 250 10.79 -3.16 -13.39
C PHE A 250 11.27 -2.79 -14.80
N LEU A 251 11.91 -3.74 -15.48
CA LEU A 251 12.63 -3.51 -16.75
C LEU A 251 12.06 -4.40 -17.86
N GLU A 252 11.47 -3.80 -18.90
CA GLU A 252 10.95 -4.52 -20.06
C GLU A 252 12.05 -4.96 -21.04
N THR A 253 12.69 -4.05 -21.78
CA THR A 253 13.90 -4.37 -22.56
C THR A 253 15.00 -3.36 -22.32
N THR A 254 16.14 -3.85 -21.83
CA THR A 254 17.27 -3.01 -21.38
C THR A 254 18.55 -3.22 -22.17
N GLN A 255 18.53 -4.13 -23.15
CA GLN A 255 19.74 -4.49 -23.90
C GLN A 255 20.53 -3.28 -24.43
N PRO A 256 19.91 -2.24 -25.03
CA PRO A 256 20.67 -1.12 -25.54
C PRO A 256 21.36 -0.28 -24.46
N LEU A 257 20.84 -0.26 -23.21
CA LEU A 257 21.51 0.38 -22.08
C LEU A 257 22.69 -0.46 -21.60
N PHE A 258 22.55 -1.79 -21.56
CA PHE A 258 23.62 -2.69 -21.14
C PHE A 258 24.80 -2.64 -22.12
N GLU A 259 24.55 -2.60 -23.43
CA GLU A 259 25.59 -2.58 -24.46
C GLU A 259 26.48 -1.32 -24.42
N VAL A 260 25.95 -0.21 -23.91
CA VAL A 260 26.70 1.05 -23.75
C VAL A 260 27.28 1.22 -22.34
N SER A 261 27.11 0.24 -21.45
CA SER A 261 27.55 0.33 -20.06
C SER A 261 28.85 -0.44 -19.79
N ASP A 262 29.85 0.19 -19.16
CA ASP A 262 31.10 -0.46 -18.77
C ASP A 262 30.88 -1.37 -17.54
N THR A 263 30.17 -0.86 -16.52
CA THR A 263 29.85 -1.62 -15.30
C THR A 263 28.36 -1.58 -14.97
N LEU A 264 27.86 -2.68 -14.40
CA LEU A 264 26.47 -2.83 -13.97
C LEU A 264 26.40 -3.28 -12.52
N LYS A 265 25.62 -2.57 -11.70
CA LYS A 265 25.16 -3.03 -10.38
C LYS A 265 23.65 -3.08 -10.38
N MET A 266 23.07 -4.22 -10.05
CA MET A 266 21.61 -4.37 -10.02
C MET A 266 21.13 -5.08 -8.77
N HIS A 267 20.10 -4.51 -8.14
CA HIS A 267 19.52 -5.02 -6.91
C HIS A 267 17.98 -5.02 -6.93
N HIS A 268 17.36 -6.07 -6.40
CA HIS A 268 15.89 -6.15 -6.19
C HIS A 268 15.03 -5.79 -7.41
N SER A 269 15.53 -6.03 -8.62
CA SER A 269 14.88 -5.61 -9.87
C SER A 269 14.32 -6.80 -10.65
N ILE A 270 13.27 -6.55 -11.44
CA ILE A 270 12.64 -7.55 -12.33
C ILE A 270 13.07 -7.25 -13.77
N ILE A 271 13.60 -8.24 -14.47
CA ILE A 271 14.13 -8.10 -15.83
C ILE A 271 13.46 -9.13 -16.74
N PHE A 272 12.93 -8.70 -17.89
CA PHE A 272 12.58 -9.63 -18.96
C PHE A 272 13.82 -9.90 -19.84
N SER A 273 14.13 -11.18 -20.03
CA SER A 273 15.37 -11.64 -20.64
C SER A 273 15.57 -11.08 -22.05
N SER A 274 16.78 -10.54 -22.28
CA SER A 274 17.27 -10.17 -23.60
C SER A 274 17.82 -11.40 -24.32
N PRO A 275 17.54 -11.59 -25.62
CA PRO A 275 18.04 -12.71 -26.41
C PRO A 275 19.58 -12.76 -26.55
N ARG A 276 20.30 -11.70 -26.15
CA ARG A 276 21.78 -11.65 -26.17
C ARG A 276 22.42 -11.49 -24.78
N GLY A 277 21.64 -11.59 -23.70
CA GLY A 277 22.14 -11.48 -22.33
C GLY A 277 22.69 -10.10 -21.96
N LEU A 278 23.76 -10.05 -21.17
CA LEU A 278 24.37 -8.82 -20.65
C LEU A 278 25.27 -8.06 -21.65
N GLY A 279 25.42 -8.57 -22.87
CA GLY A 279 26.18 -7.88 -23.93
C GLY A 279 27.66 -7.64 -23.58
N THR A 280 28.12 -6.41 -23.77
CA THR A 280 29.52 -5.93 -23.69
C THR A 280 29.95 -5.45 -22.30
N ILE A 281 29.13 -5.63 -21.25
CA ILE A 281 29.44 -5.16 -19.90
C ILE A 281 30.73 -5.81 -19.38
N ALA A 282 31.70 -5.00 -18.99
CA ALA A 282 33.00 -5.46 -18.51
C ALA A 282 32.94 -6.05 -17.08
N SER A 283 32.04 -5.54 -16.24
CA SER A 283 31.84 -6.03 -14.87
C SER A 283 30.39 -5.86 -14.41
N ALA A 284 29.75 -6.95 -13.98
CA ALA A 284 28.36 -6.94 -13.49
C ALA A 284 28.24 -7.53 -12.08
N GLN A 285 27.48 -6.87 -11.20
CA GLN A 285 27.08 -7.34 -9.88
C GLN A 285 25.56 -7.39 -9.80
N LEU A 286 24.99 -8.59 -9.68
CA LEU A 286 23.54 -8.80 -9.61
C LEU A 286 23.20 -9.46 -8.27
N GLN A 287 22.35 -8.82 -7.47
CA GLN A 287 21.93 -9.33 -6.17
C GLN A 287 20.42 -9.26 -6.00
N ASN A 288 19.76 -10.37 -5.64
CA ASN A 288 18.32 -10.44 -5.38
C ASN A 288 17.43 -9.95 -6.54
N ASN A 289 17.84 -10.19 -7.79
CA ASN A 289 17.04 -9.82 -8.97
C ASN A 289 16.19 -11.01 -9.44
N THR A 290 15.03 -10.73 -10.02
CA THR A 290 14.17 -11.71 -10.68
C THR A 290 14.38 -11.62 -12.18
N LEU A 291 14.94 -12.66 -12.80
CA LEU A 291 15.04 -12.76 -14.26
C LEU A 291 13.87 -13.58 -14.80
N LEU A 292 13.12 -13.00 -15.72
CA LEU A 292 12.02 -13.65 -16.42
C LEU A 292 12.48 -13.98 -17.83
N GLU A 293 12.71 -15.26 -18.13
CA GLU A 293 13.06 -15.71 -19.48
C GLU A 293 11.83 -15.62 -20.38
N CYS A 294 11.89 -14.79 -21.43
CA CYS A 294 10.77 -14.65 -22.35
C CYS A 294 10.58 -15.94 -23.17
N CYS A 295 9.40 -16.54 -23.06
CA CYS A 295 8.89 -17.44 -24.07
C CYS A 295 8.87 -16.71 -25.42
N ARG A 296 9.35 -17.40 -26.47
CA ARG A 296 9.34 -16.95 -27.88
C ARG A 296 8.09 -16.13 -28.22
N HIS A 297 8.28 -14.85 -28.55
CA HIS A 297 7.23 -14.04 -29.16
C HIS A 297 7.04 -14.52 -30.62
N PRO A 298 5.81 -14.70 -31.15
CA PRO A 298 5.56 -15.41 -32.42
C PRO A 298 5.98 -14.68 -33.72
N TYR A 299 6.80 -13.61 -33.67
CA TYR A 299 6.96 -12.69 -34.81
C TYR A 299 8.40 -12.39 -35.25
N LEU A 300 9.41 -13.10 -34.74
CA LEU A 300 10.80 -12.91 -35.21
C LEU A 300 11.44 -14.25 -35.59
N ASP A 301 11.37 -14.53 -36.87
CA ASP A 301 11.91 -15.70 -37.55
C ASP A 301 13.37 -15.40 -37.95
N TYR A 302 14.35 -15.97 -37.25
CA TYR A 302 15.71 -16.16 -37.77
C TYR A 302 16.34 -17.41 -37.16
N ARG A 303 16.63 -18.39 -38.02
CA ARG A 303 17.37 -19.62 -37.74
C ARG A 303 18.78 -19.30 -37.23
N MET A 304 19.22 -20.04 -36.20
CA MET A 304 20.49 -20.78 -36.17
C MET A 304 20.48 -21.69 -34.94
N GLY A 305 20.78 -22.97 -35.15
CA GLY A 305 20.82 -23.99 -34.10
C GLY A 305 22.11 -23.94 -33.29
N LEU A 306 22.04 -24.54 -32.10
CA LEU A 306 23.11 -25.31 -31.47
C LEU A 306 22.54 -26.10 -30.28
N ASP A 307 23.10 -27.29 -30.15
CA ASP A 307 22.59 -28.46 -29.44
C ASP A 307 22.87 -28.46 -27.93
N THR A 308 22.03 -29.23 -27.22
CA THR A 308 22.30 -29.93 -25.95
C THR A 308 22.78 -29.12 -24.74
N ILE A 309 21.85 -28.81 -23.83
CA ILE A 309 22.08 -28.99 -22.39
C ILE A 309 20.88 -29.79 -21.86
N ASP A 310 21.17 -31.01 -21.42
CA ASP A 310 20.23 -31.94 -20.80
C ASP A 310 20.01 -31.50 -19.34
N LEU A 311 18.79 -31.05 -19.00
CA LEU A 311 18.38 -30.76 -17.63
C LEU A 311 17.12 -31.59 -17.31
N ASP A 312 17.26 -32.39 -16.26
CA ASP A 312 16.33 -33.34 -15.67
C ASP A 312 14.86 -32.83 -15.58
N PRO A 313 13.84 -33.57 -16.07
CA PRO A 313 12.43 -33.14 -16.05
C PRO A 313 11.76 -33.10 -14.67
N ARG A 314 12.48 -33.36 -13.57
CA ARG A 314 11.89 -33.45 -12.21
C ARG A 314 12.00 -32.19 -11.35
N SER A 315 12.51 -31.07 -11.89
CA SER A 315 12.57 -29.77 -11.22
C SER A 315 11.67 -28.70 -11.85
N ILE A 316 10.52 -29.10 -12.36
CA ILE A 316 9.47 -28.18 -12.85
C ILE A 316 8.72 -27.60 -11.63
N LEU A 317 9.24 -26.49 -11.09
CA LEU A 317 8.40 -25.49 -10.41
C LEU A 317 7.36 -24.99 -11.43
N PRO A 318 6.09 -24.78 -11.05
CA PRO A 318 5.05 -24.47 -12.01
C PRO A 318 5.38 -23.15 -12.71
N LEU A 319 5.48 -23.22 -14.05
CA LEU A 319 5.43 -22.08 -14.94
C LEU A 319 4.24 -21.20 -14.54
N ILE A 320 4.51 -20.10 -13.85
CA ILE A 320 3.54 -19.01 -13.71
C ILE A 320 3.49 -18.36 -15.08
N VAL A 321 2.46 -18.71 -15.84
CA VAL A 321 2.05 -17.99 -17.04
C VAL A 321 1.66 -16.58 -16.61
N PHE A 322 2.62 -15.65 -16.64
CA PHE A 322 2.36 -14.22 -16.48
C PHE A 322 1.82 -13.65 -17.79
N SER A 323 0.59 -14.04 -18.16
CA SER A 323 -0.18 -13.38 -19.21
C SER A 323 -1.25 -12.44 -18.63
N GLN A 324 -1.12 -12.04 -17.37
CA GLN A 324 -2.07 -11.18 -16.66
C GLN A 324 -1.35 -10.21 -15.72
N LEU A 325 -0.35 -9.47 -16.23
CA LEU A 325 0.03 -8.18 -15.63
C LEU A 325 -0.84 -7.06 -16.22
N ASP A 326 -2.15 -7.28 -16.19
CA ASP A 326 -3.18 -6.23 -16.27
C ASP A 326 -3.60 -5.89 -14.84
N ASP A 327 -2.64 -5.51 -13.99
CA ASP A 327 -2.98 -4.79 -12.76
C ASP A 327 -2.88 -3.29 -13.08
N THR A 328 -4.03 -2.75 -13.48
CA THR A 328 -4.37 -1.32 -13.58
C THR A 328 -4.38 -0.65 -12.20
N ASP A 329 -3.34 -0.86 -11.40
CA ASP A 329 -3.26 -0.42 -9.99
C ASP A 329 -2.08 0.53 -9.74
N PHE A 330 -1.63 1.27 -10.76
CA PHE A 330 -0.87 2.51 -10.58
C PHE A 330 -1.85 3.63 -10.20
N PHE A 331 -2.49 3.50 -9.05
CA PHE A 331 -3.23 4.60 -8.45
C PHE A 331 -2.21 5.65 -8.02
N GLU A 332 -2.32 6.83 -8.60
CA GLU A 332 -1.63 8.05 -8.20
C GLU A 332 -1.73 8.20 -6.67
N ILE A 333 -0.60 8.03 -5.99
CA ILE A 333 -0.48 8.23 -4.55
C ILE A 333 -0.59 9.75 -4.32
N GLN A 334 -1.76 10.21 -3.92
CA GLN A 334 -1.92 11.57 -3.40
C GLN A 334 -1.54 11.57 -1.92
N GLU A 335 -0.25 11.54 -1.60
CA GLU A 335 0.17 12.02 -0.28
C GLU A 335 -0.40 13.43 -0.07
N ASP A 336 -0.83 13.79 1.14
CA ASP A 336 -1.06 15.19 1.53
C ASP A 336 0.26 15.96 1.32
N ARG A 337 0.40 16.52 0.11
CA ARG A 337 1.63 17.10 -0.45
C ARG A 337 2.12 18.32 0.34
N GLU A 338 1.28 18.87 1.21
CA GLU A 338 1.61 20.02 2.05
C GLU A 338 2.19 19.61 3.42
N HIS A 339 2.01 18.36 3.87
CA HIS A 339 2.34 17.95 5.24
C HIS A 339 2.77 16.47 5.37
N PRO A 340 3.89 16.03 4.76
CA PRO A 340 4.39 14.66 4.89
C PRO A 340 4.60 14.25 6.36
N GLU A 341 4.97 15.18 7.24
CA GLU A 341 5.08 14.96 8.68
C GLU A 341 3.77 14.50 9.33
N LYS A 342 2.60 14.91 8.82
CA LYS A 342 1.31 14.43 9.32
C LYS A 342 1.11 12.95 9.00
N ILE A 343 1.48 12.51 7.80
CA ILE A 343 1.37 11.11 7.38
C ILE A 343 2.35 10.23 8.16
N TYR A 344 3.61 10.66 8.30
CA TYR A 344 4.58 9.95 9.14
C TYR A 344 4.12 9.87 10.60
N LYS A 345 3.64 10.99 11.17
CA LYS A 345 3.08 11.00 12.52
C LYS A 345 1.86 10.08 12.64
N ALA A 346 0.94 10.12 11.69
CA ALA A 346 -0.23 9.24 11.66
C ALA A 346 0.17 7.76 11.56
N PHE A 347 1.25 7.44 10.83
CA PHE A 347 1.78 6.08 10.76
C PHE A 347 2.45 5.64 12.08
N GLU A 348 3.20 6.53 12.75
CA GLU A 348 3.73 6.26 14.09
C GLU A 348 2.61 6.03 15.11
N GLU A 349 1.57 6.88 15.10
CA GLU A 349 0.37 6.73 15.93
C GLU A 349 -0.38 5.42 15.60
N PHE A 350 -0.49 5.06 14.33
CA PHE A 350 -1.04 3.79 13.86
C PHE A 350 -0.27 2.60 14.44
N LYS A 351 1.06 2.63 14.39
CA LYS A 351 1.89 1.56 14.94
C LYS A 351 1.71 1.43 16.46
N ILE A 352 1.63 2.55 17.17
CA ILE A 352 1.36 2.55 18.62
C ILE A 352 -0.03 1.98 18.90
N LYS A 353 -1.06 2.51 18.22
CA LYS A 353 -2.46 2.15 18.44
C LYS A 353 -2.74 0.66 18.23
N TYR A 354 -2.16 0.07 17.17
CA TYR A 354 -2.37 -1.34 16.82
C TYR A 354 -1.17 -2.23 17.16
N ASN A 355 -0.26 -1.74 18.02
CA ASN A 355 0.93 -2.45 18.51
C ASN A 355 1.75 -3.12 17.38
N LYS A 356 1.95 -2.40 16.27
CA LYS A 356 2.68 -2.89 15.10
C LYS A 356 4.19 -2.83 15.33
N LYS A 357 4.87 -3.93 15.02
CA LYS A 357 6.32 -4.06 15.11
C LYS A 357 6.83 -4.72 13.84
N TYR A 358 7.73 -4.05 13.14
CA TYR A 358 8.31 -4.53 11.89
C TYR A 358 9.77 -4.92 12.12
N LYS A 359 10.20 -6.04 11.54
CA LYS A 359 11.51 -6.64 11.84
C LYS A 359 12.65 -5.88 11.19
N THR A 360 12.41 -5.36 9.98
CA THR A 360 13.43 -4.69 9.18
C THR A 360 12.98 -3.31 8.74
N LYS A 361 13.93 -2.48 8.30
CA LYS A 361 13.63 -1.14 7.77
C LYS A 361 12.84 -1.23 6.47
N GLU A 362 13.14 -2.24 5.65
CA GLU A 362 12.47 -2.51 4.37
C GLU A 362 11.02 -2.90 4.60
N GLU A 363 10.75 -3.76 5.59
CA GLU A 363 9.38 -4.08 5.99
C GLU A 363 8.64 -2.83 6.47
N ASN A 364 9.26 -2.01 7.32
CA ASN A 364 8.67 -0.77 7.81
C ASN A 364 8.32 0.20 6.66
N GLN A 365 9.21 0.36 5.68
CA GLN A 365 8.98 1.21 4.51
C GLN A 365 7.86 0.66 3.61
N LEU A 366 7.81 -0.65 3.38
CA LEU A 366 6.70 -1.29 2.67
C LEU A 366 5.36 -1.07 3.39
N ARG A 367 5.35 -1.20 4.72
CA ARG A 367 4.16 -1.03 5.55
C ARG A 367 3.67 0.42 5.53
N LEU A 368 4.60 1.39 5.55
CA LEU A 368 4.27 2.80 5.34
C LEU A 368 3.66 3.03 3.95
N ALA A 369 4.25 2.47 2.89
CA ALA A 369 3.70 2.63 1.53
C ALA A 369 2.27 2.07 1.41
N ASN A 370 2.00 0.91 1.99
CA ASN A 370 0.65 0.34 2.08
C ASN A 370 -0.30 1.23 2.91
N PHE A 371 0.18 1.76 4.02
CA PHE A 371 -0.58 2.67 4.88
C PHE A 371 -1.01 3.93 4.12
N VAL A 372 -0.08 4.56 3.40
CA VAL A 372 -0.37 5.72 2.56
C VAL A 372 -1.39 5.37 1.47
N LYS A 373 -1.22 4.22 0.79
CA LYS A 373 -2.21 3.75 -0.20
C LYS A 373 -3.60 3.64 0.45
N THR A 374 -3.68 3.06 1.64
CA THR A 374 -4.95 2.91 2.36
C THR A 374 -5.57 4.24 2.77
N VAL A 375 -4.79 5.20 3.29
CA VAL A 375 -5.26 6.56 3.62
C VAL A 375 -5.92 7.21 2.41
N ASN A 376 -5.23 7.19 1.27
CA ASN A 376 -5.73 7.79 0.05
C ASN A 376 -7.00 7.09 -0.46
N THR A 377 -7.08 5.77 -0.31
CA THR A 377 -8.29 5.00 -0.62
C THR A 377 -9.45 5.39 0.29
N VAL A 378 -9.21 5.54 1.60
CA VAL A 378 -10.22 5.96 2.58
C VAL A 378 -10.79 7.34 2.22
N ASP A 379 -9.94 8.30 1.89
CA ASP A 379 -10.37 9.65 1.54
C ASP A 379 -11.25 9.65 0.28
N LYS A 380 -10.81 8.96 -0.78
CA LYS A 380 -11.61 8.78 -2.01
C LYS A 380 -12.95 8.10 -1.77
N LEU A 381 -12.98 7.07 -0.92
CA LEU A 381 -14.22 6.38 -0.57
C LEU A 381 -15.17 7.27 0.23
N ASN A 382 -14.65 8.06 1.16
CA ASN A 382 -15.45 9.02 1.94
C ASN A 382 -16.00 10.14 1.05
N GLU A 383 -15.22 10.69 0.13
CA GLU A 383 -15.72 11.64 -0.87
C GLU A 383 -16.85 11.04 -1.72
N LYS A 384 -16.68 9.79 -2.18
CA LYS A 384 -17.70 9.09 -2.96
C LYS A 384 -18.97 8.82 -2.15
N SER A 385 -18.82 8.48 -0.88
CA SER A 385 -19.93 8.29 0.07
C SER A 385 -20.73 9.59 0.23
N GLN A 386 -20.03 10.70 0.51
CA GLN A 386 -20.63 12.02 0.64
C GLN A 386 -21.36 12.47 -0.63
N LYS A 387 -20.75 12.30 -1.81
CA LYS A 387 -21.38 12.65 -3.10
C LYS A 387 -22.65 11.85 -3.38
N ARG A 388 -22.74 10.60 -2.91
CA ARG A 388 -23.94 9.76 -3.05
C ARG A 388 -24.99 10.02 -1.96
N GLY A 389 -24.63 10.75 -0.91
CA GLY A 389 -25.47 10.91 0.28
C GLY A 389 -25.62 9.61 1.06
N ASP A 390 -24.63 8.73 0.99
CA ASP A 390 -24.57 7.50 1.79
C ASP A 390 -24.17 7.84 3.23
N THR A 391 -24.53 6.98 4.19
CA THR A 391 -24.10 7.12 5.59
C THR A 391 -22.80 6.38 5.88
N THR A 392 -22.28 5.59 4.92
CA THR A 392 -21.06 4.80 5.09
C THR A 392 -19.86 5.71 5.36
N VAL A 393 -19.11 5.40 6.41
CA VAL A 393 -17.82 6.05 6.72
C VAL A 393 -16.74 4.99 6.66
N PHE A 394 -15.66 5.32 5.95
CA PHE A 394 -14.44 4.53 5.86
C PHE A 394 -13.34 5.14 6.74
N GLY A 395 -12.41 4.32 7.21
CA GLY A 395 -11.37 4.78 8.10
C GLY A 395 -10.22 3.79 8.29
N ILE A 396 -9.13 4.32 8.84
CA ILE A 396 -7.92 3.57 9.17
C ILE A 396 -8.19 2.62 10.34
N ASN A 397 -7.97 1.33 10.09
CA ASN A 397 -8.03 0.26 11.08
C ASN A 397 -6.74 -0.57 11.05
N LYS A 398 -6.64 -1.64 11.86
CA LYS A 398 -5.44 -2.47 11.99
C LYS A 398 -4.93 -3.11 10.70
N PHE A 399 -5.70 -3.09 9.61
CA PHE A 399 -5.31 -3.64 8.31
C PHE A 399 -4.71 -2.60 7.36
N ALA A 400 -4.55 -1.34 7.76
CA ALA A 400 -4.13 -0.27 6.86
C ALA A 400 -2.71 -0.43 6.31
N ASP A 401 -1.84 -1.20 6.97
CA ASP A 401 -0.47 -1.50 6.52
C ASP A 401 -0.36 -2.75 5.63
N LEU A 402 -1.49 -3.39 5.30
CA LEU A 402 -1.53 -4.60 4.49
C LEU A 402 -1.81 -4.28 3.02
N SER A 403 -1.12 -5.00 2.13
CA SER A 403 -1.52 -5.07 0.72
C SER A 403 -2.80 -5.88 0.55
N ASN A 404 -3.51 -5.71 -0.57
CA ASN A 404 -4.70 -6.51 -0.90
C ASN A 404 -4.41 -8.02 -0.84
N LYS A 405 -3.25 -8.45 -1.35
CA LYS A 405 -2.84 -9.86 -1.32
C LYS A 405 -2.67 -10.39 0.10
N GLU A 406 -2.11 -9.59 1.01
CA GLU A 406 -1.99 -9.97 2.42
C GLU A 406 -3.35 -9.96 3.11
N PHE A 407 -4.19 -8.96 2.82
CA PHE A 407 -5.54 -8.88 3.37
C PHE A 407 -6.38 -10.11 2.96
N ASN A 408 -6.30 -10.50 1.69
CA ASN A 408 -7.12 -11.57 1.13
C ASN A 408 -6.77 -12.97 1.66
N ARG A 409 -5.64 -13.18 2.35
CA ARG A 409 -5.28 -14.50 2.93
C ARG A 409 -6.30 -15.02 3.94
N ARG A 410 -7.05 -14.11 4.59
CA ARG A 410 -8.11 -14.47 5.54
C ARG A 410 -9.47 -14.71 4.89
N LEU A 411 -9.56 -14.61 3.56
CA LEU A 411 -10.81 -14.73 2.82
C LEU A 411 -10.77 -15.99 1.95
N ALA A 412 -11.93 -16.62 1.77
CA ALA A 412 -12.02 -17.85 1.01
C ALA A 412 -12.01 -17.52 -0.50
N THR A 413 -11.26 -18.28 -1.30
CA THR A 413 -11.20 -18.08 -2.76
C THR A 413 -12.29 -18.82 -3.52
N LYS A 414 -13.16 -19.55 -2.82
CA LYS A 414 -14.23 -20.36 -3.41
C LYS A 414 -15.59 -19.96 -2.85
N PRO A 415 -16.63 -19.91 -3.70
CA PRO A 415 -17.99 -19.68 -3.24
C PRO A 415 -18.45 -20.82 -2.32
N PRO A 416 -19.39 -20.53 -1.40
CA PRO A 416 -20.01 -21.55 -0.59
C PRO A 416 -20.87 -22.46 -1.48
N LYS A 417 -20.94 -23.75 -1.15
CA LYS A 417 -21.96 -24.63 -1.74
C LYS A 417 -23.29 -24.28 -1.12
N VAL A 418 -24.19 -23.66 -1.88
CA VAL A 418 -25.57 -23.39 -1.45
C VAL A 418 -26.34 -24.73 -1.48
N PRO A 419 -26.93 -25.17 -0.36
CA PRO A 419 -27.72 -26.40 -0.32
C PRO A 419 -28.93 -26.29 -1.25
N SER A 420 -29.19 -27.34 -2.03
CA SER A 420 -30.34 -27.41 -2.95
C SER A 420 -31.65 -27.80 -2.25
N SER A 421 -31.62 -28.09 -0.95
CA SER A 421 -32.74 -28.69 -0.21
C SER A 421 -33.59 -27.66 0.55
N THR A 422 -34.89 -27.69 0.32
CA THR A 422 -35.94 -26.99 1.07
C THR A 422 -36.28 -27.73 2.36
N HIS A 423 -35.41 -27.69 3.37
CA HIS A 423 -35.82 -28.06 4.73
C HIS A 423 -36.08 -26.77 5.50
N SER A 424 -37.30 -26.25 5.35
CA SER A 424 -37.81 -25.18 6.19
C SER A 424 -38.03 -25.73 7.60
N PHE A 425 -37.42 -25.08 8.56
CA PHE A 425 -37.60 -25.28 10.00
C PHE A 425 -39.09 -25.25 10.39
N HIS A 426 -39.48 -25.92 11.48
CA HIS A 426 -40.80 -25.76 12.07
C HIS A 426 -41.03 -24.35 12.68
N ASN A 427 -39.95 -23.60 12.98
CA ASN A 427 -39.99 -22.26 13.57
C ASN A 427 -39.82 -21.10 12.56
N PHE A 428 -39.65 -21.37 11.26
CA PHE A 428 -39.88 -20.31 10.27
C PHE A 428 -41.39 -20.19 10.04
N PRO A 429 -41.97 -18.99 10.13
CA PRO A 429 -43.40 -18.82 9.92
C PRO A 429 -43.82 -19.42 8.58
N LYS A 430 -44.79 -20.35 8.61
CA LYS A 430 -45.32 -20.97 7.39
C LYS A 430 -46.00 -19.90 6.54
N ARG A 431 -45.64 -19.88 5.24
CA ARG A 431 -46.20 -19.05 4.15
C ARG A 431 -47.65 -18.61 4.39
N VAL A 432 -47.85 -17.33 4.69
CA VAL A 432 -49.14 -16.65 4.45
C VAL A 432 -48.86 -15.32 3.77
N LYS A 433 -49.46 -15.11 2.60
CA LYS A 433 -49.27 -13.98 1.66
C LYS A 433 -49.61 -12.58 2.19
N ARG A 434 -49.82 -12.43 3.51
CA ARG A 434 -50.19 -11.19 4.19
C ARG A 434 -50.02 -11.38 5.70
N GLN A 435 -48.78 -11.40 6.20
CA GLN A 435 -48.56 -11.25 7.64
C GLN A 435 -48.24 -9.79 7.95
N ILE A 436 -48.91 -9.29 8.98
CA ILE A 436 -48.52 -8.06 9.69
C ILE A 436 -47.13 -8.36 10.26
N GLU A 437 -46.17 -7.45 10.08
CA GLU A 437 -44.85 -7.58 10.71
C GLU A 437 -45.04 -7.80 12.22
N ASP A 438 -44.63 -8.98 12.70
CA ASP A 438 -44.74 -9.38 14.11
C ASP A 438 -43.50 -8.94 14.92
N PHE A 439 -42.63 -8.16 14.30
CA PHE A 439 -41.37 -7.64 14.84
C PHE A 439 -41.30 -6.11 14.70
N PRO A 440 -40.55 -5.42 15.57
CA PRO A 440 -40.36 -3.96 15.50
C PRO A 440 -39.47 -3.57 14.30
N ILE A 441 -39.51 -2.29 13.89
CA ILE A 441 -38.68 -1.76 12.79
C ILE A 441 -37.18 -1.97 13.04
N ASN A 442 -36.74 -1.79 14.29
CA ASN A 442 -35.35 -1.94 14.72
C ASN A 442 -35.27 -3.00 15.82
N PHE A 443 -34.34 -3.94 15.68
CA PHE A 443 -34.07 -4.96 16.69
C PHE A 443 -32.59 -5.34 16.68
N ASP A 444 -31.97 -5.47 17.86
CA ASP A 444 -30.54 -5.67 18.01
C ASP A 444 -30.22 -6.63 19.17
N LEU A 445 -29.80 -7.86 18.84
CA LEU A 445 -29.46 -8.88 19.84
C LEU A 445 -28.26 -8.49 20.73
N ARG A 446 -27.45 -7.50 20.34
CA ARG A 446 -26.31 -7.04 21.16
C ARG A 446 -26.76 -6.40 22.47
N HIS A 447 -28.00 -5.89 22.52
CA HIS A 447 -28.58 -5.29 23.72
C HIS A 447 -29.40 -6.28 24.55
N GLU A 448 -29.61 -7.50 24.05
CA GLU A 448 -30.41 -8.52 24.70
C GLU A 448 -29.56 -9.40 25.62
N THR A 449 -30.12 -9.75 26.77
CA THR A 449 -29.46 -10.59 27.78
C THR A 449 -30.39 -11.66 28.32
N ILE A 450 -29.83 -12.79 28.74
CA ILE A 450 -30.52 -13.87 29.48
C ILE A 450 -29.77 -14.06 30.79
N ASP A 451 -30.48 -13.95 31.92
CA ASP A 451 -29.88 -14.04 33.26
C ASP A 451 -28.63 -13.13 33.44
N HIS A 452 -28.69 -11.90 32.91
CA HIS A 452 -27.60 -10.91 32.87
C HIS A 452 -26.39 -11.24 31.97
N PHE A 453 -26.42 -12.35 31.23
CA PHE A 453 -25.40 -12.68 30.25
C PHE A 453 -25.83 -12.24 28.84
N PRO A 454 -24.94 -11.66 28.02
CA PRO A 454 -25.27 -11.25 26.66
C PRO A 454 -25.58 -12.46 25.79
N ILE A 455 -26.59 -12.33 24.92
CA ILE A 455 -26.92 -13.37 23.93
C ILE A 455 -25.80 -13.49 22.88
N ILE A 456 -25.33 -12.35 22.39
CA ILE A 456 -24.22 -12.28 21.44
C ILE A 456 -22.90 -12.20 22.22
N GLY A 457 -22.06 -13.23 22.08
CA GLY A 457 -20.74 -13.25 22.72
C GLY A 457 -19.75 -12.23 22.13
N ASP A 458 -18.55 -12.18 22.70
CA ASP A 458 -17.48 -11.24 22.30
C ASP A 458 -17.07 -11.40 20.83
N VAL A 459 -16.56 -10.33 20.21
CA VAL A 459 -16.01 -10.39 18.86
C VAL A 459 -14.65 -11.08 18.90
N LYS A 460 -14.45 -12.04 17.99
CA LYS A 460 -13.21 -12.80 17.86
C LYS A 460 -12.42 -12.34 16.64
N ASP A 461 -11.17 -12.80 16.53
CA ASP A 461 -10.28 -12.51 15.39
C ASP A 461 -9.72 -13.80 14.77
N GLN A 462 -10.01 -14.03 13.49
CA GLN A 462 -9.52 -15.18 12.71
C GLN A 462 -8.08 -15.00 12.17
N GLY A 463 -7.47 -13.84 12.34
CA GLY A 463 -6.12 -13.57 11.84
C GLY A 463 -6.00 -13.71 10.32
N GLU A 464 -4.99 -14.46 9.86
CA GLU A 464 -4.69 -14.69 8.44
C GLU A 464 -5.27 -16.00 7.87
N CYS A 465 -6.22 -16.61 8.56
CA CYS A 465 -6.80 -17.90 8.17
C CYS A 465 -8.19 -17.70 7.56
N ALA A 466 -8.50 -18.29 6.40
CA ALA A 466 -9.84 -18.25 5.82
C ALA A 466 -10.83 -19.23 6.51
N CYS A 467 -10.90 -19.19 7.85
CA CYS A 467 -11.82 -19.99 8.65
C CYS A 467 -13.06 -19.20 9.16
N CYS A 468 -13.39 -18.07 8.54
CA CYS A 468 -14.58 -17.28 8.89
C CYS A 468 -15.87 -18.10 9.00
N TRP A 469 -16.03 -19.12 8.16
CA TRP A 469 -17.16 -20.07 8.22
C TRP A 469 -17.28 -20.79 9.57
N GLY A 470 -16.16 -21.17 10.19
CA GLY A 470 -16.14 -21.79 11.51
C GLY A 470 -16.54 -20.79 12.60
N PHE A 471 -15.99 -19.58 12.53
CA PHE A 471 -16.34 -18.47 13.44
C PHE A 471 -17.82 -18.08 13.36
N ALA A 472 -18.42 -18.10 12.17
CA ALA A 472 -19.85 -17.83 12.01
C ALA A 472 -20.71 -18.94 12.66
N VAL A 473 -20.33 -20.20 12.47
CA VAL A 473 -21.03 -21.35 13.09
C VAL A 473 -20.93 -21.30 14.62
N THR A 474 -19.74 -21.11 15.18
CA THR A 474 -19.57 -21.01 16.64
C THR A 474 -20.34 -19.83 17.22
N ALA A 475 -20.25 -18.63 16.63
CA ALA A 475 -20.94 -17.44 17.15
C ALA A 475 -22.47 -17.62 17.17
N MET A 476 -23.03 -18.30 16.15
CA MET A 476 -24.44 -18.67 16.14
C MET A 476 -24.78 -19.66 17.24
N LEU A 477 -23.99 -20.73 17.38
CA LEU A 477 -24.24 -21.79 18.38
C LEU A 477 -23.98 -21.35 19.82
N GLU A 478 -23.09 -20.39 20.06
CA GLU A 478 -22.90 -19.74 21.36
C GLU A 478 -24.18 -19.02 21.79
N SER A 479 -24.87 -18.36 20.84
CA SER A 479 -26.17 -17.74 21.08
C SER A 479 -27.24 -18.79 21.39
N VAL A 480 -27.25 -19.93 20.69
CA VAL A 480 -28.14 -21.07 20.98
C VAL A 480 -27.91 -21.62 22.39
N LEU A 481 -26.65 -21.81 22.80
CA LEU A 481 -26.31 -22.24 24.16
C LEU A 481 -26.83 -21.27 25.22
N MET A 482 -26.71 -19.97 24.97
CA MET A 482 -27.18 -18.95 25.90
C MET A 482 -28.71 -18.93 25.99
N VAL A 483 -29.39 -18.85 24.84
CA VAL A 483 -30.85 -18.69 24.78
C VAL A 483 -31.60 -19.94 25.22
N ARG A 484 -31.15 -21.14 24.81
CA ARG A 484 -31.89 -22.39 25.08
C ARG A 484 -31.40 -23.12 26.32
N LEU A 485 -30.11 -23.05 26.63
CA LEU A 485 -29.51 -23.79 27.74
C LEU A 485 -29.03 -22.91 28.89
N LYS A 486 -29.13 -21.59 28.79
CA LYS A 486 -28.63 -20.62 29.79
C LYS A 486 -27.14 -20.84 30.11
N ARG A 487 -26.34 -21.20 29.10
CA ARG A 487 -24.91 -21.49 29.23
C ARG A 487 -24.09 -20.48 28.44
N SER A 488 -23.52 -19.50 29.15
CA SER A 488 -22.51 -18.61 28.57
C SER A 488 -21.16 -19.31 28.45
N ARG A 489 -20.84 -19.81 27.26
CA ARG A 489 -19.58 -20.50 26.95
C ARG A 489 -19.13 -20.22 25.52
N GLN A 490 -17.87 -19.84 25.35
CA GLN A 490 -17.23 -19.74 24.04
C GLN A 490 -16.91 -21.14 23.49
N LEU A 491 -17.30 -21.39 22.24
CA LEU A 491 -17.06 -22.62 21.50
C LEU A 491 -15.76 -22.54 20.70
N SER A 492 -15.15 -23.70 20.44
CA SER A 492 -13.88 -23.78 19.73
C SER A 492 -14.06 -23.55 18.24
N ASP A 493 -13.59 -22.39 17.77
CA ASP A 493 -13.51 -22.10 16.34
C ASP A 493 -12.49 -23.02 15.66
N GLN A 494 -11.39 -23.33 16.38
CA GLN A 494 -10.30 -24.17 15.87
C GLN A 494 -10.73 -25.59 15.56
N GLU A 495 -11.58 -26.19 16.39
CA GLU A 495 -12.07 -27.54 16.17
C GLU A 495 -12.85 -27.61 14.85
N LEU A 496 -13.67 -26.61 14.53
CA LEU A 496 -14.33 -26.56 13.23
C LEU A 496 -13.31 -26.41 12.09
N CYS A 497 -12.32 -25.52 12.23
CA CYS A 497 -11.28 -25.35 11.21
C CYS A 497 -10.50 -26.64 10.93
N ASP A 498 -10.17 -27.42 11.97
CA ASP A 498 -9.34 -28.62 11.85
C ASP A 498 -10.14 -29.88 11.49
N CYS A 499 -11.36 -30.00 11.99
CA CYS A 499 -12.13 -31.24 11.97
C CYS A 499 -13.33 -31.23 11.01
N ALA A 500 -13.91 -30.06 10.74
CA ALA A 500 -15.13 -29.95 9.92
C ALA A 500 -14.86 -29.56 8.45
N ALA A 501 -13.59 -29.31 8.08
CA ALA A 501 -13.20 -29.06 6.69
C ALA A 501 -13.55 -30.26 5.78
N GLU A 502 -13.71 -30.02 4.47
CA GLU A 502 -13.89 -31.12 3.51
C GLU A 502 -12.65 -32.03 3.47
N GLU A 503 -12.87 -33.31 3.17
CA GLU A 503 -11.79 -34.31 3.16
C GLU A 503 -10.65 -33.86 2.22
N ARG A 504 -9.40 -33.97 2.71
CA ARG A 504 -8.18 -33.50 2.03
C ARG A 504 -8.06 -31.99 1.80
N LYS A 505 -8.99 -31.17 2.30
CA LYS A 505 -8.87 -29.71 2.33
C LYS A 505 -8.40 -29.22 3.70
N VAL A 506 -7.93 -27.98 3.74
CA VAL A 506 -7.44 -27.31 4.95
C VAL A 506 -8.44 -26.25 5.37
N GLY A 507 -8.70 -26.10 6.68
CA GLY A 507 -9.71 -25.16 7.19
C GLY A 507 -9.46 -23.70 6.80
N CYS A 508 -8.19 -23.29 6.69
CA CYS A 508 -7.80 -21.95 6.25
C CYS A 508 -7.92 -21.72 4.74
N SER A 509 -8.50 -22.65 3.97
CA SER A 509 -8.81 -22.46 2.54
C SER A 509 -10.29 -22.12 2.28
N GLY A 510 -11.07 -21.93 3.35
CA GLY A 510 -12.52 -21.79 3.29
C GLY A 510 -13.25 -23.08 3.66
N GLY A 511 -14.55 -22.95 3.92
CA GLY A 511 -15.42 -24.06 4.32
C GLY A 511 -16.88 -23.67 4.19
N SER A 512 -17.77 -24.55 4.67
CA SER A 512 -19.22 -24.43 4.49
C SER A 512 -19.92 -24.35 5.85
N LEU A 513 -20.84 -23.40 5.98
CA LEU A 513 -21.69 -23.24 7.18
C LEU A 513 -22.50 -24.51 7.46
N SER A 514 -23.14 -25.07 6.43
CA SER A 514 -23.97 -26.28 6.57
C SER A 514 -23.15 -27.50 6.97
N ARG A 515 -21.94 -27.65 6.41
CA ARG A 515 -21.01 -28.72 6.81
C ARG A 515 -20.53 -28.55 8.25
N GLY A 516 -20.23 -27.32 8.68
CA GLY A 516 -19.87 -27.03 10.06
C GLY A 516 -20.98 -27.45 11.03
N LEU A 517 -22.23 -27.09 10.74
CA LEU A 517 -23.38 -27.50 11.56
C LEU A 517 -23.62 -29.00 11.55
N HIS A 518 -23.44 -29.67 10.40
CA HIS A 518 -23.51 -31.13 10.32
C HIS A 518 -22.48 -31.79 11.24
N TYR A 519 -21.23 -31.33 11.21
CA TYR A 519 -20.17 -31.82 12.09
C TYR A 519 -20.53 -31.66 13.57
N VAL A 520 -21.07 -30.50 13.96
CA VAL A 520 -21.51 -30.27 15.35
C VAL A 520 -22.69 -31.17 15.70
N ASN A 521 -23.62 -31.39 14.80
CA ASN A 521 -24.74 -32.28 15.05
C ASN A 521 -24.29 -33.74 15.23
N GLU A 522 -23.31 -34.21 14.46
CA GLU A 522 -22.80 -35.58 14.58
C GLU A 522 -21.92 -35.78 15.82
N THR A 523 -21.06 -34.81 16.13
CA THR A 523 -19.94 -35.04 17.07
C THR A 523 -20.00 -34.17 18.31
N GLY A 524 -20.85 -33.15 18.35
CA GLY A 524 -20.80 -32.06 19.33
C GLY A 524 -19.65 -31.10 19.03
N LEU A 525 -19.37 -30.20 19.98
CA LEU A 525 -18.27 -29.24 19.86
C LEU A 525 -17.64 -28.93 21.22
N SER A 526 -16.31 -28.79 21.27
CA SER A 526 -15.59 -28.43 22.50
C SER A 526 -15.66 -26.92 22.77
N ALA A 527 -15.37 -26.52 24.01
CA ALA A 527 -15.18 -25.11 24.36
C ALA A 527 -13.84 -24.58 23.84
N GLN A 528 -13.76 -23.27 23.63
CA GLN A 528 -12.54 -22.55 23.25
C GLN A 528 -11.37 -22.83 24.22
N LEU A 529 -11.65 -22.97 25.52
CA LEU A 529 -10.62 -23.26 26.54
C LEU A 529 -10.02 -24.67 26.40
N ILE A 530 -10.77 -25.61 25.83
CA ILE A 530 -10.33 -27.01 25.64
C ILE A 530 -9.54 -27.15 24.34
N TYR A 531 -9.94 -26.44 23.30
CA TYR A 531 -9.32 -26.47 21.98
C TYR A 531 -9.11 -25.03 21.48
N PRO A 532 -8.05 -24.35 21.93
CA PRO A 532 -7.83 -22.93 21.65
C PRO A 532 -7.49 -22.63 20.20
N TYR A 533 -7.87 -21.42 19.75
CA TYR A 533 -7.59 -20.93 18.40
C TYR A 533 -6.12 -20.62 18.14
N LYS A 534 -5.64 -21.05 16.97
CA LYS A 534 -4.32 -20.80 16.39
C LYS A 534 -4.48 -20.67 14.87
N ASP A 535 -4.43 -19.45 14.37
CA ASP A 535 -4.65 -19.08 12.96
C ASP A 535 -3.75 -19.81 11.93
N THR A 536 -2.59 -20.32 12.35
CA THR A 536 -1.69 -21.09 11.48
C THR A 536 -1.97 -22.59 11.46
N ARG A 537 -2.72 -23.13 12.42
CA ARG A 537 -2.85 -24.57 12.64
C ARG A 537 -3.64 -25.26 11.53
N ALA A 538 -4.74 -24.65 11.10
CA ALA A 538 -5.64 -25.17 10.07
C ALA A 538 -5.15 -24.89 8.62
N ARG A 539 -3.85 -24.59 8.44
CA ARG A 539 -3.18 -24.50 7.14
C ARG A 539 -2.75 -25.87 6.60
N GLU A 540 -2.80 -26.90 7.43
CA GLU A 540 -2.50 -28.29 7.09
C GLU A 540 -3.71 -29.19 7.36
N SER A 541 -3.91 -30.22 6.55
CA SER A 541 -5.01 -31.17 6.71
C SER A 541 -4.65 -32.26 7.75
N GLY A 542 -5.66 -32.93 8.31
CA GLY A 542 -5.46 -34.09 9.19
C GLY A 542 -5.04 -33.78 10.64
N ARG A 543 -5.09 -32.51 11.07
CA ARG A 543 -4.70 -32.06 12.42
C ARG A 543 -5.85 -32.01 13.44
N CYS A 544 -6.91 -32.79 13.22
CA CYS A 544 -8.04 -32.84 14.13
C CYS A 544 -7.66 -33.57 15.44
N GLU A 545 -7.60 -32.83 16.56
CA GLU A 545 -7.25 -33.36 17.89
C GLU A 545 -8.43 -33.31 18.87
N ALA A 546 -9.66 -33.33 18.35
CA ALA A 546 -10.87 -33.17 19.14
C ALA A 546 -11.09 -34.32 20.13
N ASP A 547 -11.23 -34.01 21.42
CA ASP A 547 -11.65 -34.99 22.42
C ASP A 547 -13.17 -35.22 22.35
N LYS A 548 -13.55 -36.36 21.77
CA LYS A 548 -14.94 -36.78 21.62
C LYS A 548 -15.70 -36.94 22.94
N LYS A 549 -15.00 -37.06 24.08
CA LYS A 549 -15.64 -37.21 25.40
C LYS A 549 -15.94 -35.86 26.06
N ARG A 550 -15.27 -34.77 25.66
CA ARG A 550 -15.37 -33.45 26.30
C ARG A 550 -16.14 -32.45 25.42
N ARG A 551 -17.44 -32.68 25.26
CA ARG A 551 -18.32 -31.84 24.43
C ARG A 551 -19.06 -30.80 25.26
N THR A 552 -18.86 -29.53 24.93
CA THR A 552 -19.59 -28.39 25.53
C THR A 552 -20.94 -28.20 24.83
N PHE A 553 -20.94 -28.26 23.50
CA PHE A 553 -22.15 -28.42 22.71
C PHE A 553 -22.40 -29.93 22.48
N PRO A 554 -23.52 -30.50 22.93
CA PRO A 554 -23.80 -31.93 22.81
C PRO A 554 -24.15 -32.34 21.36
N PRO A 555 -23.77 -33.55 20.92
CA PRO A 555 -24.21 -34.10 19.63
C PRO A 555 -25.72 -34.39 19.60
N GLY A 556 -26.27 -34.49 18.40
CA GLY A 556 -27.64 -34.93 18.11
C GLY A 556 -28.73 -33.94 18.50
N ARG A 557 -28.38 -32.69 18.82
CA ARG A 557 -29.32 -31.69 19.33
C ARG A 557 -29.68 -30.58 18.35
N LEU A 558 -29.05 -30.50 17.19
CA LEU A 558 -29.26 -29.37 16.27
C LEU A 558 -30.43 -29.61 15.32
N ALA A 559 -31.35 -28.66 15.31
CA ALA A 559 -32.21 -28.38 14.16
C ALA A 559 -31.47 -27.36 13.27
N VAL A 560 -31.37 -27.62 11.97
CA VAL A 560 -30.75 -26.71 10.99
C VAL A 560 -31.77 -26.29 9.95
N GLY A 561 -31.85 -24.99 9.69
CA GLY A 561 -32.79 -24.38 8.76
C GLY A 561 -32.11 -23.57 7.68
N TYR A 562 -32.72 -23.55 6.50
CA TYR A 562 -32.26 -22.81 5.34
C TYR A 562 -33.34 -21.79 4.92
N PRO A 563 -33.30 -20.56 5.46
CA PRO A 563 -34.20 -19.48 5.07
C PRO A 563 -34.21 -19.25 3.55
N GLN A 564 -35.35 -18.88 2.99
CA GLN A 564 -35.46 -18.67 1.54
C GLN A 564 -35.17 -17.21 1.17
N LEU A 565 -34.35 -17.03 0.11
CA LEU A 565 -33.97 -15.71 -0.38
C LEU A 565 -35.18 -14.83 -0.73
N GLU A 566 -36.19 -15.41 -1.38
CA GLU A 566 -37.44 -14.71 -1.79
C GLU A 566 -38.15 -14.05 -0.61
N TYR A 567 -37.99 -14.58 0.60
CA TYR A 567 -38.65 -14.11 1.81
C TYR A 567 -37.68 -13.54 2.84
N SER A 568 -36.43 -13.28 2.46
CA SER A 568 -35.37 -12.82 3.38
C SER A 568 -35.72 -11.54 4.13
N ASP A 569 -36.42 -10.60 3.49
CA ASP A 569 -36.87 -9.35 4.12
C ASP A 569 -37.87 -9.54 5.28
N TYR A 570 -38.51 -10.72 5.38
CA TYR A 570 -39.49 -11.05 6.42
C TYR A 570 -39.08 -12.24 7.30
N GLU A 571 -38.62 -13.36 6.70
CA GLU A 571 -38.24 -14.56 7.44
C GLU A 571 -37.03 -14.32 8.35
N PHE A 572 -36.06 -13.52 7.92
CA PHE A 572 -34.84 -13.30 8.70
C PHE A 572 -35.11 -12.40 9.91
N PRO A 573 -35.78 -11.23 9.78
CA PRO A 573 -36.12 -10.40 10.93
C PRO A 573 -37.06 -11.11 11.91
N SER A 574 -38.09 -11.80 11.40
CA SER A 574 -39.04 -12.55 12.22
C SER A 574 -38.33 -13.66 13.00
N PHE A 575 -37.44 -14.42 12.36
CA PHE A 575 -36.64 -15.43 13.07
C PHE A 575 -35.75 -14.80 14.14
N ILE A 576 -34.96 -13.77 13.81
CA ILE A 576 -34.05 -13.13 14.76
C ILE A 576 -34.83 -12.58 15.96
N TYR A 577 -35.96 -11.92 15.72
CA TYR A 577 -36.78 -11.33 16.76
C TYR A 577 -37.47 -12.37 17.66
N ASN A 578 -38.13 -13.37 17.06
CA ASN A 578 -38.94 -14.35 17.79
C ASN A 578 -38.10 -15.42 18.50
N SER A 579 -37.03 -15.90 17.84
CA SER A 579 -36.18 -16.94 18.40
C SER A 579 -35.11 -16.40 19.34
N LYS A 580 -34.77 -15.10 19.21
CA LYS A 580 -33.59 -14.45 19.79
C LYS A 580 -32.26 -15.07 19.34
N LEU A 581 -32.22 -15.69 18.16
CA LEU A 581 -31.04 -16.35 17.60
C LEU A 581 -30.56 -15.65 16.33
N PRO A 582 -29.23 -15.61 16.08
CA PRO A 582 -28.69 -15.02 14.87
C PRO A 582 -28.78 -15.96 13.66
N ILE A 583 -28.54 -15.43 12.47
CA ILE A 583 -28.51 -16.17 11.20
C ILE A 583 -27.10 -16.10 10.62
N ALA A 584 -26.49 -17.25 10.29
CA ALA A 584 -25.18 -17.30 9.64
C ALA A 584 -25.30 -17.06 8.14
N VAL A 585 -24.42 -16.22 7.60
CA VAL A 585 -24.42 -15.77 6.21
C VAL A 585 -23.04 -15.85 5.57
N PHE A 586 -23.02 -15.83 4.24
CA PHE A 586 -21.79 -15.86 3.46
C PHE A 586 -21.94 -14.94 2.24
N PHE A 587 -20.90 -14.19 1.88
CA PHE A 587 -21.00 -13.16 0.84
C PHE A 587 -19.69 -12.91 0.12
N ALA A 588 -19.78 -12.32 -1.08
CA ALA A 588 -18.65 -11.84 -1.84
C ALA A 588 -18.13 -10.53 -1.23
N VAL A 589 -16.83 -10.43 -0.97
CA VAL A 589 -16.25 -9.27 -0.27
C VAL A 589 -15.79 -8.21 -1.26
N PRO A 590 -16.34 -6.99 -1.24
CA PRO A 590 -15.75 -5.88 -1.97
C PRO A 590 -14.47 -5.37 -1.25
N PRO A 591 -13.47 -4.87 -1.98
CA PRO A 591 -12.21 -4.39 -1.39
C PRO A 591 -12.39 -3.29 -0.34
N SER A 592 -13.36 -2.40 -0.54
CA SER A 592 -13.66 -1.28 0.37
C SER A 592 -14.14 -1.72 1.76
N LEU A 593 -14.61 -2.96 1.93
CA LEU A 593 -15.01 -3.50 3.23
C LEU A 593 -13.82 -3.61 4.18
N GLN A 594 -12.59 -3.76 3.67
CA GLN A 594 -11.36 -3.75 4.48
C GLN A 594 -11.29 -2.53 5.39
N VAL A 595 -11.72 -1.36 4.91
CA VAL A 595 -11.59 -0.06 5.59
C VAL A 595 -12.92 0.49 6.11
N TYR A 596 -13.95 -0.35 6.22
CA TYR A 596 -15.21 0.06 6.84
C TYR A 596 -15.00 0.52 8.30
N LYS A 597 -15.67 1.61 8.68
CA LYS A 597 -15.64 2.17 10.03
C LYS A 597 -17.03 2.26 10.67
N SER A 598 -18.02 2.82 9.97
CA SER A 598 -19.39 2.99 10.52
C SER A 598 -20.43 3.31 9.44
N GLY A 599 -21.71 3.39 9.82
CA GLY A 599 -22.82 3.69 8.91
C GLY A 599 -23.26 2.48 8.09
N VAL A 600 -24.28 2.64 7.25
CA VAL A 600 -24.80 1.53 6.43
C VAL A 600 -23.90 1.33 5.22
N TYR A 601 -23.30 0.14 5.14
CA TYR A 601 -22.44 -0.26 4.05
C TYR A 601 -23.25 -0.65 2.81
N SER A 602 -22.97 0.00 1.68
CA SER A 602 -23.72 -0.15 0.43
C SER A 602 -22.87 -0.22 -0.84
N ASP A 603 -21.55 -0.44 -0.74
CA ASP A 603 -20.69 -0.56 -1.94
C ASP A 603 -20.95 -1.87 -2.69
N GLU A 604 -21.45 -1.79 -3.93
CA GLU A 604 -21.86 -2.94 -4.75
C GLU A 604 -20.72 -3.54 -5.60
N ASN A 605 -19.47 -3.10 -5.40
CA ASN A 605 -18.28 -3.57 -6.13
C ASN A 605 -17.81 -4.98 -5.72
N CYS A 606 -18.68 -5.97 -5.85
CA CYS A 606 -18.47 -7.34 -5.34
C CYS A 606 -18.10 -8.35 -6.42
N ASN A 607 -17.43 -7.90 -7.51
CA ASN A 607 -17.03 -8.68 -8.70
C ASN A 607 -17.14 -10.20 -8.54
N ILE A 608 -18.33 -10.76 -8.79
CA ILE A 608 -18.69 -12.14 -8.39
C ILE A 608 -17.77 -13.16 -9.09
N THR A 609 -17.35 -12.86 -10.32
CA THR A 609 -16.36 -13.62 -11.08
C THR A 609 -14.96 -13.37 -10.54
N GLY A 610 -14.40 -14.35 -9.82
CA GLY A 610 -13.09 -14.20 -9.16
C GLY A 610 -13.15 -13.59 -7.76
N SER A 611 -14.36 -13.45 -7.20
CA SER A 611 -14.57 -12.98 -5.84
C SER A 611 -13.88 -13.83 -4.79
N ILE A 612 -13.42 -13.15 -3.75
CA ILE A 612 -13.12 -13.73 -2.45
C ILE A 612 -14.36 -13.63 -1.56
N TRP A 613 -14.50 -14.58 -0.66
CA TRP A 613 -15.72 -14.79 0.10
C TRP A 613 -15.48 -14.79 1.60
N HIS A 614 -16.51 -14.41 2.33
CA HIS A 614 -16.46 -14.28 3.78
C HIS A 614 -17.77 -14.70 4.45
N ALA A 615 -17.69 -15.03 5.73
CA ALA A 615 -18.83 -15.43 6.55
C ALA A 615 -19.00 -14.50 7.76
N GLY A 616 -20.24 -14.35 8.19
CA GLY A 616 -20.59 -13.64 9.43
C GLY A 616 -21.93 -14.13 9.97
N ILE A 617 -22.45 -13.43 10.97
CA ILE A 617 -23.81 -13.68 11.48
C ILE A 617 -24.61 -12.38 11.54
N PHE A 618 -25.85 -12.41 11.05
CA PHE A 618 -26.83 -11.36 11.31
C PHE A 618 -27.32 -11.46 12.76
N VAL A 619 -27.18 -10.36 13.49
CA VAL A 619 -27.54 -10.25 14.91
C VAL A 619 -28.65 -9.22 15.14
N GLY A 620 -29.16 -8.60 14.09
CA GLY A 620 -30.15 -7.55 14.19
C GLY A 620 -30.43 -6.91 12.85
N PHE A 621 -31.35 -5.96 12.84
CA PHE A 621 -31.78 -5.23 11.67
C PHE A 621 -32.36 -3.89 12.09
N GLY A 622 -32.43 -2.96 11.14
CA GLY A 622 -33.00 -1.66 11.38
C GLY A 622 -33.21 -0.85 10.12
N GLU A 623 -33.59 0.40 10.34
CA GLU A 623 -33.77 1.42 9.31
C GLU A 623 -33.14 2.73 9.82
N GLU A 624 -32.44 3.45 8.93
CA GLU A 624 -31.92 4.79 9.23
C GLU A 624 -32.24 5.77 8.11
N GLU A 625 -32.50 7.02 8.47
CA GLU A 625 -32.78 8.08 7.51
C GLU A 625 -31.46 8.65 6.97
N LYS A 626 -31.34 8.69 5.64
CA LYS A 626 -30.19 9.30 4.96
C LYS A 626 -30.30 10.82 4.92
N PRO A 627 -29.19 11.55 4.69
CA PRO A 627 -29.22 13.01 4.56
C PRO A 627 -30.19 13.57 3.51
N ASN A 628 -30.60 12.75 2.54
CA ASN A 628 -31.57 13.11 1.50
C ASN A 628 -33.04 12.80 1.89
N GLY A 629 -33.30 12.38 3.13
CA GLY A 629 -34.63 12.04 3.65
C GLY A 629 -35.14 10.65 3.26
N LEU A 630 -34.34 9.84 2.54
CA LEU A 630 -34.69 8.47 2.20
C LEU A 630 -34.34 7.52 3.35
N VAL A 631 -35.24 6.58 3.64
CA VAL A 631 -34.99 5.51 4.62
C VAL A 631 -34.17 4.39 3.99
N GLU A 632 -33.09 4.00 4.65
CA GLU A 632 -32.24 2.89 4.26
C GLU A 632 -32.31 1.76 5.30
N LYS A 633 -32.70 0.57 4.85
CA LYS A 633 -32.78 -0.63 5.69
C LYS A 633 -31.40 -1.27 5.80
N TYR A 634 -31.08 -1.82 6.97
CA TYR A 634 -29.82 -2.53 7.17
C TYR A 634 -29.94 -3.77 8.04
N TRP A 635 -29.01 -4.70 7.82
CA TRP A 635 -28.65 -5.79 8.71
C TRP A 635 -27.54 -5.34 9.65
N ILE A 636 -27.57 -5.77 10.91
CA ILE A 636 -26.42 -5.68 11.82
C ILE A 636 -25.70 -7.02 11.76
N MET A 637 -24.47 -7.05 11.27
CA MET A 637 -23.68 -8.26 11.13
C MET A 637 -22.47 -8.24 12.08
N LYS A 638 -22.26 -9.34 12.80
CA LYS A 638 -21.03 -9.60 13.56
C LYS A 638 -19.97 -10.20 12.64
N ASN A 639 -18.77 -9.61 12.66
CA ASN A 639 -17.61 -10.07 11.91
C ASN A 639 -16.60 -10.84 12.80
N SER A 640 -15.59 -11.44 12.20
CA SER A 640 -14.50 -12.20 12.84
C SER A 640 -13.12 -11.59 12.59
N TRP A 641 -13.05 -10.27 12.43
CA TRP A 641 -11.82 -9.50 12.19
C TRP A 641 -11.37 -8.69 13.41
N GLY A 642 -11.81 -9.07 14.60
CA GLY A 642 -11.53 -8.38 15.86
C GLY A 642 -12.29 -7.05 16.04
N GLU A 643 -12.25 -6.53 17.27
CA GLU A 643 -13.00 -5.33 17.68
C GLU A 643 -12.46 -4.04 17.07
N GLU A 644 -11.21 -4.04 16.59
CA GLU A 644 -10.59 -2.86 16.00
C GLU A 644 -11.06 -2.55 14.57
N TRP A 645 -11.89 -3.43 13.99
CA TRP A 645 -12.48 -3.27 12.67
C TRP A 645 -13.96 -2.90 12.78
N GLY A 646 -14.45 -2.00 11.91
CA GLY A 646 -15.85 -1.58 11.88
C GLY A 646 -16.35 -0.97 13.20
N GLU A 647 -17.63 -1.19 13.49
CA GLU A 647 -18.29 -0.70 14.70
C GLU A 647 -18.08 -1.69 15.85
N LYS A 648 -16.86 -1.71 16.42
CA LYS A 648 -16.44 -2.70 17.45
C LYS A 648 -16.58 -4.15 16.97
N GLY A 649 -16.18 -4.43 15.72
CA GLY A 649 -16.29 -5.75 15.10
C GLY A 649 -17.61 -6.04 14.39
N PHE A 650 -18.52 -5.06 14.34
CA PHE A 650 -19.80 -5.16 13.64
C PHE A 650 -19.82 -4.27 12.41
N VAL A 651 -20.75 -4.56 11.50
CA VAL A 651 -21.04 -3.74 10.33
C VAL A 651 -22.53 -3.70 10.08
N LYS A 652 -23.04 -2.52 9.75
CA LYS A 652 -24.37 -2.38 9.16
C LYS A 652 -24.27 -2.59 7.65
N ILE A 653 -25.02 -3.53 7.09
CA ILE A 653 -25.02 -3.85 5.66
C ILE A 653 -26.40 -3.55 5.08
N ILE A 654 -26.47 -2.93 3.91
CA ILE A 654 -27.75 -2.64 3.24
C ILE A 654 -28.62 -3.91 3.10
N ARG A 655 -29.89 -3.79 3.50
CA ARG A 655 -30.90 -4.87 3.52
C ARG A 655 -31.91 -4.72 2.38
N GLY A 656 -32.45 -5.85 1.90
CA GLY A 656 -33.50 -5.90 0.89
C GLY A 656 -33.00 -5.85 -0.56
N ARG A 657 -31.71 -6.11 -0.77
CA ARG A 657 -31.08 -6.14 -2.11
C ARG A 657 -30.23 -7.37 -2.35
N ASN A 658 -30.16 -8.32 -1.41
CA ASN A 658 -29.21 -9.43 -1.44
C ASN A 658 -27.78 -8.97 -1.77
N TRP A 659 -27.34 -7.92 -1.07
CA TRP A 659 -26.05 -7.27 -1.31
C TRP A 659 -24.92 -8.30 -1.34
N CYS A 660 -24.23 -8.41 -2.47
CA CYS A 660 -23.10 -9.32 -2.66
C CYS A 660 -23.40 -10.79 -2.31
N ASN A 661 -24.64 -11.21 -2.60
CA ASN A 661 -25.23 -12.52 -2.32
C ASN A 661 -25.31 -12.87 -0.83
N ILE A 662 -25.31 -11.89 0.08
CA ILE A 662 -25.27 -12.13 1.53
C ILE A 662 -26.50 -12.84 2.09
N GLU A 663 -27.68 -12.65 1.49
CA GLU A 663 -28.92 -13.32 1.91
C GLU A 663 -29.03 -14.71 1.26
N GLN A 664 -28.21 -15.01 0.26
CA GLN A 664 -28.20 -16.30 -0.43
C GLN A 664 -27.45 -17.36 0.38
N GLY A 665 -28.10 -18.50 0.62
CA GLY A 665 -27.47 -19.61 1.34
C GLY A 665 -27.26 -19.34 2.83
N ALA A 666 -28.03 -18.40 3.40
CA ALA A 666 -28.14 -18.19 4.84
C ALA A 666 -28.53 -19.48 5.56
N VAL A 667 -28.05 -19.65 6.79
CA VAL A 667 -28.32 -20.83 7.61
C VAL A 667 -28.67 -20.40 9.03
N ALA A 668 -29.72 -21.00 9.57
CA ALA A 668 -30.15 -20.82 10.95
C ALA A 668 -30.03 -22.15 11.70
N ALA A 669 -29.81 -22.10 13.01
CA ALA A 669 -29.79 -23.28 13.86
C ALA A 669 -30.45 -23.01 15.21
N ASP A 670 -31.09 -24.04 15.76
CA ASP A 670 -31.68 -24.06 17.10
C ASP A 670 -31.54 -25.48 17.67
N LEU A 671 -31.97 -25.70 18.91
CA LEU A 671 -32.13 -27.05 19.45
C LEU A 671 -33.40 -27.71 18.93
N ASN A 672 -33.35 -29.03 18.71
CA ASN A 672 -34.56 -29.82 18.51
C ASN A 672 -35.41 -29.76 19.79
N ASP A 673 -36.68 -29.40 19.66
CA ASP A 673 -37.67 -29.60 20.74
C ASP A 673 -37.78 -31.11 20.99
N PHE A 674 -37.60 -31.53 22.24
CA PHE A 674 -37.79 -32.92 22.67
C PHE A 674 -39.25 -33.20 23.04
#